data_AF-A0A1Z4N2C9-F1
#
_entry.id   AF-A0A1Z4N2C9-F1
#
_cell.length_a   1.000
_cell.length_b   1.000
_cell.length_c   1.000
_cell.angle_alpha   90.00
_cell.angle_beta   90.00
_cell.angle_gamma   90.00
#
_symmetry.space_group_name_H-M   'P 1'
#
loop_
_entity.id
_entity.type
_entity.pdbx_description
1 polymer ?
#
loop_
_entity_poly.entity_id
_entity_poly.type
_entity_poly.pdbx_seq_one_letter_code
_entity_poly.pdbx_strand_id
1 'polypeptide(L)'
;MQFKFSWLKLNVACLSTLLVFLTTSLLKAAGNSIPLWVDEVVLPVAWGIGHRALVFSFPFPMPNSQCPKTPSPCGWSFSLIPLPGLTQPQQNQINAETDRLLKQGLQQIALQQFEPAIQSLKQAMQISQQLGDRKSTILALKHLNTALDNLEKSSPQQAKEQREQILSTLSTNELAVFQGLNNEFDLNLAGWQMIMDLGDDHVKSGNYTAASEQYKKAGVIAEFPTEETGIAPLIIPKQERGILIAQARTLTKLGWTLGNLGDLPGAEKTLRASGEIWSELWHKTQRDDQKQQLDVISGSDAIRLKIFDIGEQQALTYTYLQSILVKLKQQNQALAASEQVRTTALIDDLGFRLSRLPRQELGSKPVTLKELQQVARLQNTTLVEYSIIYEDIVDNNRYRDDDTDAFSSGASTAKQFIQIQELSLESLLPKPTKLFIWVIQPTGKVDFRAVDLKLLKKPLAQMLIDSREAMGVRGRSSSISIEPIDDKQQLTQLHQLYQLLIQPIAELLPRDAQNKVIFIPHRSLTLVPFAALQDEHGKYLIEKNTISIAPSIRSLSLTHQLRQRVRERQNELHDFIKPALVVGNPTMPEFASVQGQKPERLPNLLGAEQEAQAVASFLKVEALTGDKATVAAVNYLITGVRLIHLATHGLLEVFSDDGLGAIALAPSANNSGFMTTSDIQNMPEMFADLVVLSACDTARGQITGEGIIGLSRAFMTAGIPSVLVSLWAVNDVSTAELMIEFYRNMQERQLNKAQALRQAMLTTMQKYPKNPKKWAAFTLIGESE
;
A
#
# COMPACT_ATOMS: atom_id res chain seq x y z
N MET A 1 -3.02 -11.22 -64.64
CA MET A 1 -2.25 -10.33 -65.53
C MET A 1 -2.54 -8.89 -65.10
N GLN A 2 -1.48 -8.18 -64.68
CA GLN A 2 -1.35 -6.74 -64.38
C GLN A 2 -2.13 -6.11 -63.21
N PHE A 3 -1.47 -6.05 -62.05
CA PHE A 3 -1.67 -5.02 -61.00
C PHE A 3 -0.86 -3.75 -61.36
N LYS A 4 -1.50 -2.58 -61.31
CA LYS A 4 -0.87 -1.25 -61.47
C LYS A 4 -0.40 -0.70 -60.12
N PHE A 5 0.88 -0.31 -60.07
CA PHE A 5 1.51 0.50 -59.03
C PHE A 5 1.02 1.96 -59.09
N SER A 6 0.69 2.55 -57.93
CA SER A 6 0.58 4.01 -57.77
C SER A 6 0.77 4.41 -56.30
N TRP A 7 2.02 4.39 -55.81
CA TRP A 7 2.44 5.12 -54.60
C TRP A 7 3.91 5.50 -54.74
N LEU A 8 4.22 6.50 -55.59
CA LEU A 8 5.56 7.08 -55.68
C LEU A 8 5.50 8.55 -56.18
N LYS A 9 4.76 9.41 -55.45
CA LYS A 9 4.77 10.87 -55.67
C LYS A 9 4.51 11.62 -54.36
N LEU A 10 5.38 11.48 -53.36
CA LEU A 10 5.48 12.42 -52.24
C LEU A 10 6.82 12.14 -51.52
N ASN A 11 7.86 12.93 -51.82
CA ASN A 11 9.08 13.20 -51.00
C ASN A 11 10.34 13.65 -51.77
N VAL A 12 10.23 14.10 -53.03
CA VAL A 12 11.36 14.78 -53.69
C VAL A 12 11.52 16.23 -53.21
N ALA A 13 10.47 16.86 -52.69
CA ALA A 13 10.50 18.25 -52.20
C ALA A 13 11.17 18.43 -50.83
N CYS A 14 11.29 17.37 -50.02
CA CYS A 14 11.87 17.44 -48.67
C CYS A 14 13.41 17.31 -48.68
N LEU A 15 13.95 16.52 -49.62
CA LEU A 15 15.38 16.36 -49.80
C LEU A 15 16.07 17.63 -50.35
N SER A 16 15.38 18.40 -51.19
CA SER A 16 15.91 19.68 -51.69
C SER A 16 15.98 20.75 -50.58
N THR A 17 15.09 20.70 -49.58
CA THR A 17 15.13 21.62 -48.43
C THR A 17 16.26 21.26 -47.44
N LEU A 18 16.51 19.96 -47.24
CA LEU A 18 17.60 19.47 -46.39
C LEU A 18 18.99 19.80 -46.96
N LEU A 19 19.16 19.72 -48.29
CA LEU A 19 20.42 20.05 -48.97
C LEU A 19 20.76 21.55 -48.92
N VAL A 20 19.76 22.43 -49.00
CA VAL A 20 19.92 23.89 -48.85
C VAL A 20 20.28 24.25 -47.41
N PHE A 21 19.77 23.52 -46.41
CA PHE A 21 20.09 23.75 -44.99
C PHE A 21 21.51 23.29 -44.61
N LEU A 22 21.98 22.16 -45.15
CA LEU A 22 23.33 21.66 -44.91
C LEU A 22 24.41 22.53 -45.58
N THR A 23 24.16 23.00 -46.81
CA THR A 23 25.10 23.89 -47.53
C THR A 23 25.21 25.27 -46.90
N THR A 24 24.10 25.84 -46.40
CA THR A 24 24.12 27.14 -45.68
C THR A 24 24.74 27.04 -44.28
N SER A 25 24.64 25.88 -43.61
CA SER A 25 25.25 25.67 -42.29
C SER A 25 26.77 25.44 -42.37
N LEU A 26 27.25 24.74 -43.41
CA LEU A 26 28.68 24.53 -43.65
C LEU A 26 29.40 25.81 -44.10
N LEU A 27 28.76 26.67 -44.91
CA LEU A 27 29.32 27.97 -45.32
C LEU A 27 29.38 29.01 -44.18
N LYS A 28 28.59 28.84 -43.11
CA LYS A 28 28.65 29.69 -41.91
C LYS A 28 29.74 29.26 -40.91
N ALA A 29 30.20 28.02 -40.96
CA ALA A 29 31.20 27.46 -40.05
C ALA A 29 32.65 27.67 -40.53
N ALA A 30 32.89 27.92 -41.83
CA ALA A 30 34.22 28.13 -42.40
C ALA A 30 34.62 29.63 -42.42
N GLY A 31 34.69 30.25 -41.25
CA GLY A 31 35.25 31.59 -41.06
C GLY A 31 36.78 31.63 -40.88
N ASN A 32 37.47 30.49 -40.92
CA ASN A 32 38.92 30.41 -40.82
C ASN A 32 39.48 29.29 -41.70
N SER A 33 40.56 29.63 -42.40
CA SER A 33 41.27 28.87 -43.41
C SER A 33 41.72 27.48 -42.94
N ILE A 34 41.02 26.43 -43.36
CA ILE A 34 41.50 25.05 -43.32
C ILE A 34 41.20 24.42 -44.68
N PRO A 35 42.19 23.88 -45.43
CA PRO A 35 41.94 23.25 -46.71
C PRO A 35 41.41 21.84 -46.48
N LEU A 36 40.09 21.66 -46.56
CA LEU A 36 39.45 20.34 -46.59
C LEU A 36 39.36 19.89 -48.05
N TRP A 37 40.34 19.10 -48.49
CA TRP A 37 40.18 18.23 -49.66
C TRP A 37 39.27 17.08 -49.23
N VAL A 38 38.00 17.15 -49.61
CA VAL A 38 37.02 16.08 -49.41
C VAL A 38 36.56 15.65 -50.78
N ASP A 39 37.14 14.57 -51.30
CA ASP A 39 36.78 14.04 -52.63
C ASP A 39 35.44 13.26 -52.61
N GLU A 40 34.92 12.88 -51.42
CA GLU A 40 33.63 12.20 -51.25
C GLU A 40 32.90 12.58 -49.94
N VAL A 41 31.58 12.81 -50.01
CA VAL A 41 30.70 12.99 -48.83
C VAL A 41 29.74 11.79 -48.76
N VAL A 42 29.68 11.13 -47.60
CA VAL A 42 28.82 9.96 -47.36
C VAL A 42 27.78 10.28 -46.29
N LEU A 43 26.49 10.19 -46.62
CA LEU A 43 25.39 10.41 -45.67
C LEU A 43 24.61 9.10 -45.43
N PRO A 44 24.45 8.64 -44.18
CA PRO A 44 23.60 7.49 -43.87
C PRO A 44 22.11 7.86 -43.91
N VAL A 45 21.28 7.02 -44.53
CA VAL A 45 19.81 7.20 -44.58
C VAL A 45 19.16 5.94 -44.01
N ALA A 46 18.42 6.08 -42.90
CA ALA A 46 17.74 4.97 -42.24
C ALA A 46 16.22 5.04 -42.48
N TRP A 47 15.72 4.33 -43.49
CA TRP A 47 14.28 4.09 -43.69
C TRP A 47 14.04 2.60 -43.87
N GLY A 48 13.68 1.91 -42.78
CA GLY A 48 12.84 0.69 -42.71
C GLY A 48 13.20 -0.58 -43.51
N ILE A 49 14.00 -0.55 -44.57
CA ILE A 49 14.37 -1.71 -45.39
C ILE A 49 15.78 -1.48 -45.98
N GLY A 50 16.81 -1.95 -45.26
CA GLY A 50 18.19 -2.11 -45.76
C GLY A 50 19.16 -0.93 -45.57
N HIS A 51 20.38 -1.24 -45.10
CA HIS A 51 21.48 -0.27 -44.93
C HIS A 51 22.12 0.12 -46.27
N ARG A 52 21.78 1.30 -46.80
CA ARG A 52 22.46 1.89 -47.96
C ARG A 52 22.98 3.29 -47.62
N ALA A 53 24.18 3.60 -48.10
CA ALA A 53 24.73 4.95 -48.02
C ALA A 53 24.58 5.66 -49.37
N LEU A 54 24.33 6.98 -49.33
CA LEU A 54 24.42 7.85 -50.49
C LEU A 54 25.83 8.44 -50.54
N VAL A 55 26.59 8.10 -51.59
CA VAL A 55 27.93 8.65 -51.84
C VAL A 55 27.82 9.75 -52.90
N PHE A 56 28.36 10.93 -52.59
CA PHE A 56 28.47 12.05 -53.53
C PHE A 56 29.90 12.16 -54.05
N SER A 57 30.07 12.07 -55.38
CA SER A 57 31.37 12.23 -56.04
C SER A 57 31.38 13.48 -56.92
N PHE A 58 32.44 14.29 -56.86
CA PHE A 58 32.59 15.51 -57.67
C PHE A 58 33.32 15.23 -59.00
N PRO A 59 32.90 15.81 -60.13
CA PRO A 59 33.70 15.79 -61.35
C PRO A 59 34.63 17.02 -61.41
N PHE A 60 35.91 16.82 -61.08
CA PHE A 60 37.11 17.65 -61.34
C PHE A 60 37.22 19.07 -60.73
N PRO A 61 38.46 19.55 -60.42
CA PRO A 61 38.68 20.88 -59.85
C PRO A 61 38.73 21.97 -60.94
N MET A 62 37.98 23.07 -60.78
CA MET A 62 38.13 24.27 -61.60
C MET A 62 38.91 25.38 -60.86
N PRO A 63 39.83 26.10 -61.53
CA PRO A 63 40.53 27.24 -60.94
C PRO A 63 39.66 28.51 -60.83
N ASN A 64 40.07 29.37 -59.90
CA ASN A 64 39.24 30.29 -59.12
C ASN A 64 38.81 31.62 -59.78
N SER A 65 38.58 31.70 -61.10
CA SER A 65 38.37 33.00 -61.77
C SER A 65 37.19 33.15 -62.73
N GLN A 66 36.25 32.18 -62.82
CA GLN A 66 35.02 32.35 -63.61
C GLN A 66 33.82 31.65 -62.97
N CYS A 67 33.09 32.33 -62.08
CA CYS A 67 31.74 31.91 -61.68
C CYS A 67 30.68 32.79 -62.37
N PRO A 68 29.83 32.24 -63.26
CA PRO A 68 28.70 32.98 -63.81
C PRO A 68 27.58 33.11 -62.78
N LYS A 69 27.03 34.33 -62.66
CA LYS A 69 25.85 34.63 -61.83
C LYS A 69 24.57 34.18 -62.55
N THR A 70 24.27 32.89 -62.55
CA THR A 70 22.91 32.31 -62.71
C THR A 70 22.99 30.76 -62.68
N PRO A 71 22.01 30.04 -62.09
CA PRO A 71 22.12 28.60 -61.90
C PRO A 71 21.56 27.84 -63.10
N SER A 72 22.42 27.09 -63.80
CA SER A 72 22.04 25.95 -64.64
C SER A 72 22.44 24.64 -63.92
N PRO A 73 21.72 23.52 -64.13
CA PRO A 73 21.90 22.32 -63.31
C PRO A 73 23.10 21.50 -63.80
N CYS A 74 24.21 21.53 -63.05
CA CYS A 74 25.32 20.58 -63.23
C CYS A 74 24.84 19.16 -62.86
N GLY A 75 25.19 18.17 -63.69
CA GLY A 75 24.79 16.78 -63.53
C GLY A 75 25.44 16.11 -62.31
N TRP A 76 24.60 15.68 -61.37
CA TRP A 76 24.99 14.84 -60.24
C TRP A 76 24.85 13.37 -60.66
N SER A 77 25.87 12.56 -60.42
CA SER A 77 25.75 11.10 -60.45
C SER A 77 25.54 10.56 -59.04
N PHE A 78 24.62 9.61 -58.89
CA PHE A 78 24.28 8.99 -57.61
C PHE A 78 24.60 7.50 -57.66
N SER A 79 25.32 7.01 -56.66
CA SER A 79 25.59 5.58 -56.47
C SER A 79 25.15 5.17 -55.07
N LEU A 80 24.21 4.22 -55.00
CA LEU A 80 23.83 3.55 -53.76
C LEU A 80 24.80 2.40 -53.53
N ILE A 81 25.73 2.57 -52.58
CA ILE A 81 26.64 1.50 -52.19
C ILE A 81 26.03 0.80 -50.96
N PRO A 82 25.91 -0.54 -50.95
CA PRO A 82 25.54 -1.28 -49.75
C PRO A 82 26.65 -1.09 -48.71
N LEU A 83 26.30 -0.66 -47.50
CA LEU A 83 27.19 -0.87 -46.36
C LEU A 83 27.25 -2.38 -46.09
N PRO A 84 28.37 -2.95 -45.60
CA PRO A 84 28.44 -4.36 -45.27
C PRO A 84 27.47 -4.64 -44.10
N GLY A 85 26.26 -5.09 -44.43
CA GLY A 85 25.20 -5.51 -43.53
C GLY A 85 24.62 -6.84 -44.00
N LEU A 86 24.12 -7.64 -43.05
CA LEU A 86 23.60 -8.99 -43.27
C LEU A 86 22.50 -9.01 -44.34
N THR A 87 22.46 -10.07 -45.15
CA THR A 87 21.40 -10.27 -46.16
C THR A 87 20.07 -10.66 -45.49
N GLN A 88 18.91 -10.33 -46.10
CA GLN A 88 17.58 -10.68 -45.57
C GLN A 88 17.42 -12.17 -45.17
N PRO A 89 17.94 -13.15 -45.94
CA PRO A 89 17.91 -14.55 -45.55
C PRO A 89 18.75 -14.86 -44.30
N GLN A 90 19.91 -14.21 -44.15
CA GLN A 90 20.76 -14.34 -42.96
C GLN A 90 20.06 -13.76 -41.73
N GLN A 91 19.37 -12.63 -41.87
CA GLN A 91 18.63 -12.02 -40.76
C GLN A 91 17.45 -12.90 -40.31
N ASN A 92 16.72 -13.51 -41.25
CA ASN A 92 15.63 -14.45 -40.92
C ASN A 92 16.14 -15.71 -40.22
N GLN A 93 17.31 -16.22 -40.61
CA GLN A 93 17.92 -17.40 -39.98
C GLN A 93 18.40 -17.11 -38.55
N ILE A 94 18.96 -15.92 -38.32
CA ILE A 94 19.44 -15.50 -36.99
C ILE A 94 18.25 -15.15 -36.05
N ASN A 95 17.16 -14.58 -36.58
CA ASN A 95 15.92 -14.38 -35.82
C ASN A 95 15.32 -15.73 -35.36
N ALA A 96 15.27 -16.73 -36.26
CA ALA A 96 14.79 -18.07 -35.91
C ALA A 96 15.67 -18.76 -34.85
N GLU A 97 16.98 -18.52 -34.88
CA GLU A 97 17.92 -19.01 -33.86
C GLU A 97 17.68 -18.34 -32.50
N THR A 98 17.44 -17.03 -32.48
CA THR A 98 17.12 -16.28 -31.27
C THR A 98 15.84 -16.82 -30.62
N ASP A 99 14.77 -17.00 -31.41
CA ASP A 99 13.50 -17.58 -30.94
C ASP A 99 13.66 -19.00 -30.39
N ARG A 100 14.52 -19.81 -31.04
CA ARG A 100 14.83 -21.16 -30.59
C ARG A 100 15.50 -21.14 -29.22
N LEU A 101 16.53 -20.31 -29.04
CA LEU A 101 17.27 -20.18 -27.79
C LEU A 101 16.40 -19.63 -26.65
N LEU A 102 15.51 -18.67 -26.94
CA LEU A 102 14.52 -18.18 -25.98
C LEU A 102 13.59 -19.29 -25.48
N LYS A 103 13.01 -20.08 -26.40
CA LYS A 103 12.15 -21.23 -26.05
C LYS A 103 12.91 -22.30 -25.28
N GLN A 104 14.15 -22.58 -25.68
CA GLN A 104 15.00 -23.54 -24.99
C GLN A 104 15.29 -23.09 -23.55
N GLY A 105 15.66 -21.81 -23.35
CA GLY A 105 15.89 -21.25 -22.03
C GLY A 105 14.66 -21.35 -21.13
N LEU A 106 13.48 -21.01 -21.65
CA LEU A 106 12.21 -21.18 -20.93
C LEU A 106 11.93 -22.62 -20.52
N GLN A 107 12.15 -23.58 -21.44
CA GLN A 107 12.00 -25.00 -21.14
C GLN A 107 12.97 -25.46 -20.05
N GLN A 108 14.22 -24.99 -20.09
CA GLN A 108 15.22 -25.30 -19.06
C GLN A 108 14.84 -24.72 -17.70
N ILE A 109 14.29 -23.49 -17.63
CA ILE A 109 13.73 -22.92 -16.40
C ILE A 109 12.61 -23.82 -15.85
N ALA A 110 11.67 -24.24 -16.70
CA ALA A 110 10.57 -25.12 -16.30
C ALA A 110 11.06 -26.49 -15.78
N LEU A 111 12.20 -26.97 -16.27
CA LEU A 111 12.88 -28.19 -15.81
C LEU A 111 13.83 -27.96 -14.63
N GLN A 112 13.84 -26.75 -14.04
CA GLN A 112 14.76 -26.34 -12.95
C GLN A 112 16.25 -26.44 -13.31
N GLN A 113 16.58 -26.38 -14.60
CA GLN A 113 17.94 -26.37 -15.13
C GLN A 113 18.44 -24.93 -15.31
N PHE A 114 18.63 -24.21 -14.19
CA PHE A 114 18.87 -22.76 -14.21
C PHE A 114 20.20 -22.36 -14.89
N GLU A 115 21.28 -23.10 -14.65
CA GLU A 115 22.58 -22.84 -15.29
C GLU A 115 22.53 -22.99 -16.83
N PRO A 116 22.04 -24.11 -17.38
CA PRO A 116 21.79 -24.22 -18.82
C PRO A 116 20.86 -23.14 -19.38
N ALA A 117 19.80 -22.79 -18.65
CA ALA A 117 18.88 -21.74 -19.04
C ALA A 117 19.59 -20.39 -19.19
N ILE A 118 20.42 -20.02 -18.21
CA ILE A 118 21.20 -18.77 -18.24
C ILE A 118 22.10 -18.73 -19.47
N GLN A 119 22.76 -19.84 -19.82
CA GLN A 119 23.62 -19.88 -21.01
C GLN A 119 22.83 -19.70 -22.31
N SER A 120 21.73 -20.44 -22.48
CA SER A 120 20.88 -20.32 -23.67
C SER A 120 20.29 -18.92 -23.82
N LEU A 121 19.85 -18.30 -22.72
CA LEU A 121 19.28 -16.96 -22.74
C LEU A 121 20.33 -15.86 -22.94
N LYS A 122 21.55 -16.02 -22.40
CA LYS A 122 22.69 -15.12 -22.69
C LYS A 122 23.01 -15.10 -24.17
N GLN A 123 23.02 -16.27 -24.81
CA GLN A 123 23.25 -16.37 -26.25
C GLN A 123 22.13 -15.70 -27.04
N ALA A 124 20.86 -15.94 -26.69
CA ALA A 124 19.73 -15.26 -27.31
C ALA A 124 19.83 -13.73 -27.18
N MET A 125 20.18 -13.24 -25.99
CA MET A 125 20.39 -11.81 -25.72
C MET A 125 21.49 -11.24 -26.62
N GLN A 126 22.68 -11.84 -26.64
CA GLN A 126 23.80 -11.35 -27.46
C GLN A 126 23.48 -11.32 -28.96
N ILE A 127 22.81 -12.36 -29.47
CA ILE A 127 22.40 -12.43 -30.88
C ILE A 127 21.38 -11.33 -31.20
N SER A 128 20.36 -11.17 -30.35
CA SER A 128 19.34 -10.13 -30.54
C SER A 128 19.92 -8.71 -30.48
N GLN A 129 20.91 -8.47 -29.60
CA GLN A 129 21.63 -7.19 -29.53
C GLN A 129 22.39 -6.88 -30.83
N GLN A 130 23.12 -7.88 -31.37
CA GLN A 130 23.84 -7.72 -32.64
C GLN A 130 22.91 -7.40 -33.82
N LEU A 131 21.68 -7.91 -33.78
CA LEU A 131 20.67 -7.66 -34.80
C LEU A 131 19.91 -6.34 -34.60
N GLY A 132 20.08 -5.67 -33.45
CA GLY A 132 19.23 -4.55 -33.05
C GLY A 132 17.79 -4.95 -32.74
N ASP A 133 17.51 -6.24 -32.52
CA ASP A 133 16.18 -6.75 -32.13
C ASP A 133 15.93 -6.53 -30.64
N ARG A 134 15.47 -5.32 -30.35
CA ARG A 134 15.19 -4.87 -28.98
C ARG A 134 14.16 -5.72 -28.26
N LYS A 135 13.14 -6.25 -28.97
CA LYS A 135 12.06 -7.02 -28.32
C LYS A 135 12.60 -8.33 -27.77
N SER A 136 13.38 -9.04 -28.57
CA SER A 136 13.98 -10.31 -28.16
C SER A 136 15.08 -10.13 -27.11
N THR A 137 15.84 -9.03 -27.16
CA THR A 137 16.80 -8.67 -26.10
C THR A 137 16.10 -8.51 -24.75
N ILE A 138 14.99 -7.78 -24.71
CA ILE A 138 14.20 -7.58 -23.48
C ILE A 138 13.64 -8.91 -22.95
N LEU A 139 13.08 -9.73 -23.85
CA LEU A 139 12.51 -11.02 -23.46
C LEU A 139 13.59 -11.95 -22.89
N ALA A 140 14.78 -11.97 -23.49
CA ALA A 140 15.93 -12.70 -22.96
C ALA A 140 16.34 -12.19 -21.58
N LEU A 141 16.43 -10.87 -21.38
CA LEU A 141 16.76 -10.25 -20.09
C LEU A 141 15.75 -10.60 -19.00
N LYS A 142 14.45 -10.58 -19.31
CA LYS A 142 13.39 -10.97 -18.38
C LYS A 142 13.59 -12.40 -17.89
N HIS A 143 13.77 -13.35 -18.81
CA HIS A 143 13.96 -14.75 -18.47
C HIS A 143 15.30 -15.04 -17.79
N LEU A 144 16.35 -14.28 -18.14
CA LEU A 144 17.63 -14.32 -17.43
C LEU A 144 17.43 -13.95 -15.96
N ASN A 145 16.69 -12.87 -15.69
CA ASN A 145 16.42 -12.45 -14.32
C ASN A 145 15.67 -13.55 -13.54
N THR A 146 14.62 -14.14 -14.14
CA THR A 146 13.89 -15.28 -13.53
C THR A 146 14.79 -16.48 -13.25
N ALA A 147 15.69 -16.84 -14.17
CA ALA A 147 16.62 -17.95 -13.97
C ALA A 147 17.62 -17.65 -12.84
N LEU A 148 18.10 -16.40 -12.76
CA LEU A 148 19.02 -15.94 -11.71
C LEU A 148 18.36 -15.88 -10.33
N ASP A 149 17.11 -15.41 -10.24
CA ASP A 149 16.32 -15.39 -9.00
C ASP A 149 16.16 -16.82 -8.42
N ASN A 150 15.96 -17.81 -9.28
CA ASN A 150 15.86 -19.20 -8.85
C ASN A 150 17.23 -19.83 -8.55
N LEU A 151 18.28 -19.48 -9.29
CA LEU A 151 19.65 -19.89 -8.98
C LEU A 151 20.12 -19.33 -7.64
N GLU A 152 19.73 -18.10 -7.27
CA GLU A 152 20.11 -17.45 -6.01
C GLU A 152 19.69 -18.30 -4.80
N LYS A 153 18.56 -19.02 -4.89
CA LYS A 153 18.06 -19.91 -3.82
C LYS A 153 19.04 -21.05 -3.50
N SER A 154 19.82 -21.53 -4.48
CA SER A 154 20.81 -22.60 -4.29
C SER A 154 22.26 -22.11 -4.25
N SER A 155 22.58 -21.06 -5.03
CA SER A 155 23.94 -20.56 -5.25
C SER A 155 23.96 -19.02 -5.31
N PRO A 156 23.81 -18.30 -4.17
CA PRO A 156 23.67 -16.84 -4.15
C PRO A 156 24.86 -16.10 -4.79
N GLN A 157 26.09 -16.50 -4.46
CA GLN A 157 27.30 -15.85 -4.97
C GLN A 157 27.45 -16.02 -6.48
N GLN A 158 27.12 -17.20 -6.99
CA GLN A 158 27.15 -17.48 -8.42
C GLN A 158 26.09 -16.65 -9.16
N ALA A 159 24.86 -16.59 -8.66
CA ALA A 159 23.81 -15.76 -9.25
C ALA A 159 24.23 -14.28 -9.33
N LYS A 160 24.82 -13.74 -8.27
CA LYS A 160 25.35 -12.38 -8.23
C LYS A 160 26.43 -12.13 -9.29
N GLU A 161 27.42 -13.00 -9.39
CA GLU A 161 28.49 -12.89 -10.40
C GLU A 161 27.93 -12.93 -11.84
N GLN A 162 26.94 -13.79 -12.07
CA GLN A 162 26.25 -13.86 -13.36
C GLN A 162 25.46 -12.56 -13.64
N ARG A 163 24.82 -11.94 -12.63
CA ARG A 163 24.15 -10.64 -12.76
C ARG A 163 25.13 -9.53 -13.13
N GLU A 164 26.25 -9.43 -12.42
CA GLU A 164 27.31 -8.44 -12.70
C GLU A 164 27.84 -8.58 -14.13
N GLN A 165 28.11 -9.82 -14.56
CA GLN A 165 28.60 -10.09 -15.91
C GLN A 165 27.60 -9.64 -16.98
N ILE A 166 26.32 -9.98 -16.84
CA ILE A 166 25.29 -9.58 -17.80
C ILE A 166 25.17 -8.06 -17.86
N LEU A 167 25.06 -7.39 -16.70
CA LEU A 167 24.91 -5.94 -16.63
C LEU A 167 26.12 -5.19 -17.24
N SER A 168 27.33 -5.74 -17.13
CA SER A 168 28.53 -5.17 -17.76
C SER A 168 28.49 -5.18 -19.29
N THR A 169 27.65 -6.01 -19.90
CA THR A 169 27.50 -6.13 -21.36
C THR A 169 26.38 -5.26 -21.94
N LEU A 170 25.64 -4.54 -21.10
CA LEU A 170 24.49 -3.73 -21.49
C LEU A 170 24.84 -2.24 -21.45
N SER A 171 24.46 -1.50 -22.50
CA SER A 171 24.49 -0.04 -22.50
C SER A 171 23.34 0.54 -21.67
N THR A 172 23.47 1.80 -21.23
CA THR A 172 22.38 2.52 -20.52
C THR A 172 21.08 2.52 -21.33
N ASN A 173 21.15 2.61 -22.66
CA ASN A 173 19.98 2.57 -23.53
C ASN A 173 19.31 1.19 -23.57
N GLU A 174 20.09 0.09 -23.50
CA GLU A 174 19.57 -1.28 -23.43
C GLU A 174 19.01 -1.64 -22.05
N LEU A 175 19.51 -0.96 -21.01
CA LEU A 175 18.94 -1.03 -19.66
C LEU A 175 17.65 -0.21 -19.52
N ALA A 176 17.46 0.81 -20.37
CA ALA A 176 16.39 1.81 -20.29
C ALA A 176 15.28 1.64 -21.35
N VAL A 177 14.98 0.42 -21.81
CA VAL A 177 14.09 0.25 -22.98
C VAL A 177 12.60 0.26 -22.60
N PHE A 178 11.91 1.34 -22.95
CA PHE A 178 10.44 1.42 -23.00
C PHE A 178 9.99 1.87 -24.39
N GLN A 179 9.32 1.01 -25.17
CA GLN A 179 8.56 1.48 -26.34
C GLN A 179 7.17 0.84 -26.41
N GLY A 180 6.14 1.65 -26.16
CA GLY A 180 5.37 2.26 -27.25
C GLY A 180 4.60 1.37 -28.22
N LEU A 181 4.31 0.10 -27.93
CA LEU A 181 3.39 -0.70 -28.74
C LEU A 181 2.30 -1.31 -27.88
N ASN A 182 1.06 -1.16 -28.34
CA ASN A 182 -0.15 -1.70 -27.74
C ASN A 182 0.07 -3.15 -27.27
N ASN A 183 -0.13 -3.37 -25.96
CA ASN A 183 -0.45 -4.65 -25.30
C ASN A 183 0.63 -5.50 -24.59
N GLU A 184 1.86 -5.06 -24.31
CA GLU A 184 2.73 -5.82 -23.38
C GLU A 184 3.46 -4.93 -22.37
N PHE A 185 2.80 -4.68 -21.22
CA PHE A 185 3.36 -3.95 -20.07
C PHE A 185 4.44 -4.78 -19.34
N ASP A 186 4.37 -6.11 -19.41
CA ASP A 186 5.23 -7.04 -18.65
C ASP A 186 6.66 -7.22 -19.19
N LEU A 187 7.05 -6.46 -20.22
CA LEU A 187 8.38 -6.53 -20.84
C LEU A 187 9.32 -5.41 -20.36
N ASN A 188 8.85 -4.24 -19.94
CA ASN A 188 9.68 -3.02 -19.96
C ASN A 188 10.51 -2.67 -18.69
N LEU A 189 10.72 -3.58 -17.73
CA LEU A 189 11.50 -3.26 -16.49
C LEU A 189 12.61 -4.27 -16.17
N ALA A 190 12.92 -5.22 -17.06
CA ALA A 190 13.86 -6.30 -16.76
C ALA A 190 15.29 -5.80 -16.42
N GLY A 191 15.82 -4.83 -17.18
CA GLY A 191 17.14 -4.25 -16.91
C GLY A 191 17.19 -3.45 -15.60
N TRP A 192 16.19 -2.63 -15.35
CA TRP A 192 16.02 -1.92 -14.07
C TRP A 192 15.93 -2.89 -12.89
N GLN A 193 15.07 -3.92 -13.00
CA GLN A 193 14.87 -4.92 -11.95
C GLN A 193 16.16 -5.68 -11.67
N MET A 194 16.92 -6.05 -12.70
CA MET A 194 18.21 -6.73 -12.55
C MET A 194 19.25 -5.86 -11.82
N ILE A 195 19.27 -4.54 -12.08
CA ILE A 195 20.12 -3.59 -11.34
C ILE A 195 19.66 -3.44 -9.89
N MET A 196 18.35 -3.37 -9.66
CA MET A 196 17.77 -3.31 -8.32
C MET A 196 18.11 -4.57 -7.52
N ASP A 197 17.97 -5.75 -8.12
CA ASP A 197 18.31 -7.05 -7.53
C ASP A 197 19.81 -7.13 -7.20
N LEU A 198 20.70 -6.67 -8.11
CA LEU A 198 22.14 -6.60 -7.81
C LEU A 198 22.43 -5.60 -6.67
N GLY A 199 21.71 -4.49 -6.60
CA GLY A 199 21.77 -3.56 -5.47
C GLY A 199 21.39 -4.25 -4.16
N ASP A 200 20.31 -5.03 -4.18
CA ASP A 200 19.83 -5.82 -3.04
C ASP A 200 20.87 -6.88 -2.61
N ASP A 201 21.53 -7.55 -3.55
CA ASP A 201 22.63 -8.48 -3.28
C ASP A 201 23.81 -7.79 -2.59
N HIS A 202 24.16 -6.58 -3.02
CA HIS A 202 25.18 -5.78 -2.34
C HIS A 202 24.76 -5.39 -0.93
N VAL A 203 23.50 -4.99 -0.71
CA VAL A 203 22.94 -4.74 0.63
C VAL A 203 23.03 -5.98 1.52
N LYS A 204 22.61 -7.15 1.02
CA LYS A 204 22.72 -8.44 1.74
C LYS A 204 24.16 -8.75 2.15
N SER A 205 25.14 -8.41 1.31
CA SER A 205 26.57 -8.55 1.62
C SER A 205 27.17 -7.43 2.50
N GLY A 206 26.38 -6.44 2.90
CA GLY A 206 26.83 -5.26 3.67
C GLY A 206 27.64 -4.23 2.87
N ASN A 207 27.71 -4.36 1.54
CA ASN A 207 28.44 -3.43 0.67
C ASN A 207 27.52 -2.28 0.21
N TYR A 208 27.22 -1.37 1.11
CA TYR A 208 26.30 -0.25 0.84
C TYR A 208 26.82 0.72 -0.22
N THR A 209 28.14 0.85 -0.40
CA THR A 209 28.73 1.71 -1.44
C THR A 209 28.34 1.19 -2.81
N ALA A 210 28.63 -0.09 -3.09
CA ALA A 210 28.28 -0.71 -4.36
C ALA A 210 26.76 -0.73 -4.58
N ALA A 211 25.97 -1.02 -3.54
CA ALA A 211 24.51 -0.95 -3.61
C ALA A 211 24.03 0.45 -4.02
N SER A 212 24.57 1.51 -3.42
CA SER A 212 24.20 2.90 -3.74
C SER A 212 24.51 3.27 -5.19
N GLU A 213 25.61 2.75 -5.75
CA GLU A 213 25.97 2.94 -7.15
C GLU A 213 24.97 2.24 -8.08
N GLN A 214 24.55 1.02 -7.75
CA GLN A 214 23.52 0.32 -8.53
C GLN A 214 22.18 1.04 -8.46
N TYR A 215 21.72 1.46 -7.29
CA TYR A 215 20.46 2.20 -7.18
C TYR A 215 20.51 3.57 -7.87
N LYS A 216 21.66 4.26 -7.87
CA LYS A 216 21.83 5.49 -8.68
C LYS A 216 21.71 5.21 -10.18
N LYS A 217 22.31 4.11 -10.67
CA LYS A 217 22.15 3.67 -12.07
C LYS A 217 20.69 3.35 -12.39
N ALA A 218 20.01 2.63 -11.49
CA ALA A 218 18.57 2.37 -11.61
C ALA A 218 17.74 3.66 -11.63
N GLY A 219 18.16 4.69 -10.89
CA GLY A 219 17.49 5.99 -10.81
C GLY A 219 17.56 6.76 -12.12
N VAL A 220 18.73 6.76 -12.77
CA VAL A 220 18.90 7.32 -14.13
C VAL A 220 18.02 6.62 -15.14
N ILE A 221 17.84 5.30 -15.00
CA ILE A 221 16.94 4.53 -15.87
C ILE A 221 15.47 4.87 -15.58
N ALA A 222 15.14 5.19 -14.34
CA ALA A 222 13.77 5.52 -13.95
C ALA A 222 13.39 6.97 -14.32
N GLU A 223 14.31 7.93 -14.32
CA GLU A 223 14.14 9.33 -14.77
C GLU A 223 14.41 9.46 -16.29
N PHE A 224 13.39 9.30 -17.15
CA PHE A 224 13.56 9.58 -18.58
C PHE A 224 13.43 11.08 -18.92
N PRO A 225 14.36 11.66 -19.71
CA PRO A 225 14.16 12.96 -20.32
C PRO A 225 13.14 12.91 -21.47
N THR A 226 12.27 13.92 -21.50
CA THR A 226 11.38 14.31 -22.60
C THR A 226 12.17 14.75 -23.83
N GLU A 227 11.85 14.24 -25.02
CA GLU A 227 11.70 15.03 -26.27
C GLU A 227 11.33 14.12 -27.47
N GLU A 228 10.58 14.68 -28.42
CA GLU A 228 10.18 14.12 -29.72
C GLU A 228 9.08 13.03 -29.74
N THR A 229 7.81 13.44 -29.62
CA THR A 229 6.76 13.00 -30.57
C THR A 229 5.54 13.91 -30.41
N GLY A 230 5.45 14.93 -31.25
CA GLY A 230 4.28 15.80 -31.31
C GLY A 230 3.05 15.05 -31.81
N ILE A 231 2.21 14.57 -30.91
CA ILE A 231 0.85 14.10 -31.19
C ILE A 231 -0.09 14.64 -30.09
N ALA A 232 -1.20 15.23 -30.52
CA ALA A 232 -2.22 15.91 -29.72
C ALA A 232 -3.02 14.96 -28.78
N PRO A 233 -3.77 15.48 -27.79
CA PRO A 233 -4.15 14.76 -26.58
C PRO A 233 -5.40 13.89 -26.79
N LEU A 234 -5.28 12.59 -26.51
CA LEU A 234 -6.39 11.66 -26.33
C LEU A 234 -5.96 10.55 -25.34
N ILE A 235 -6.63 10.49 -24.18
CA ILE A 235 -6.63 9.39 -23.20
C ILE A 235 -5.22 8.99 -22.68
N ILE A 236 -4.84 9.49 -21.50
CA ILE A 236 -3.51 9.29 -20.89
C ILE A 236 -3.27 7.78 -20.54
N PRO A 237 -2.24 7.09 -21.08
CA PRO A 237 -2.09 5.63 -20.97
C PRO A 237 -1.39 5.15 -19.68
N LYS A 238 -1.56 3.84 -19.37
CA LYS A 238 -0.84 3.03 -18.34
C LYS A 238 0.69 3.19 -18.27
N GLN A 239 1.31 3.88 -19.22
CA GLN A 239 2.76 4.00 -19.41
C GLN A 239 3.46 4.86 -18.35
N GLU A 240 2.81 5.85 -17.72
CA GLU A 240 3.43 6.68 -16.66
C GLU A 240 3.52 5.96 -15.30
N ARG A 241 2.56 5.09 -14.97
CA ARG A 241 2.41 4.53 -13.61
C ARG A 241 3.53 3.56 -13.24
N GLY A 242 3.94 2.69 -14.17
CA GLY A 242 5.06 1.76 -13.95
C GLY A 242 6.39 2.49 -13.72
N ILE A 243 6.60 3.59 -14.44
CA ILE A 243 7.80 4.43 -14.31
C ILE A 243 7.84 5.09 -12.92
N LEU A 244 6.74 5.71 -12.50
CA LEU A 244 6.65 6.34 -11.17
C LEU A 244 6.87 5.32 -10.04
N ILE A 245 6.33 4.09 -10.17
CA ILE A 245 6.57 3.01 -9.20
C ILE A 245 8.06 2.65 -9.14
N ALA A 246 8.70 2.50 -10.31
CA ALA A 246 10.13 2.20 -10.39
C ALA A 246 11.00 3.33 -9.81
N GLN A 247 10.69 4.59 -10.09
CA GLN A 247 11.34 5.77 -9.50
C GLN A 247 11.21 5.76 -7.98
N ALA A 248 9.97 5.63 -7.47
CA ALA A 248 9.71 5.68 -6.05
C ALA A 248 10.40 4.53 -5.29
N ARG A 249 10.36 3.30 -5.82
CA ARG A 249 11.08 2.15 -5.25
C ARG A 249 12.59 2.37 -5.26
N THR A 250 13.15 2.83 -6.37
CA THR A 250 14.59 3.14 -6.47
C THR A 250 15.02 4.16 -5.43
N LEU A 251 14.30 5.26 -5.31
CA LEU A 251 14.60 6.32 -4.34
C LEU A 251 14.44 5.83 -2.89
N THR A 252 13.44 4.98 -2.62
CA THR A 252 13.30 4.35 -1.29
C THR A 252 14.54 3.53 -0.93
N LYS A 253 14.99 2.66 -1.83
CA LYS A 253 16.18 1.82 -1.61
C LYS A 253 17.47 2.63 -1.52
N LEU A 254 17.64 3.61 -2.42
CA LEU A 254 18.78 4.52 -2.40
C LEU A 254 18.84 5.33 -1.11
N GLY A 255 17.73 5.93 -0.69
CA GLY A 255 17.65 6.72 0.53
C GLY A 255 17.96 5.90 1.79
N TRP A 256 17.40 4.69 1.88
CA TRP A 256 17.76 3.75 2.95
C TRP A 256 19.27 3.41 2.95
N THR A 257 19.85 3.17 1.77
CA THR A 257 21.26 2.81 1.60
C THR A 257 22.20 3.95 1.97
N LEU A 258 21.90 5.18 1.54
CA LEU A 258 22.63 6.39 1.93
C LEU A 258 22.63 6.57 3.46
N GLY A 259 21.50 6.26 4.10
CA GLY A 259 21.37 6.32 5.55
C GLY A 259 22.27 5.32 6.29
N ASN A 260 22.52 4.14 5.70
CA ASN A 260 23.46 3.15 6.23
C ASN A 260 24.92 3.48 5.91
N LEU A 261 25.19 4.25 4.84
CA LEU A 261 26.50 4.85 4.55
C LEU A 261 26.84 6.02 5.49
N GLY A 262 25.86 6.56 6.21
CA GLY A 262 26.03 7.72 7.09
C GLY A 262 25.74 9.07 6.43
N ASP A 263 25.36 9.10 5.14
CA ASP A 263 24.86 10.30 4.47
C ASP A 263 23.40 10.55 4.85
N LEU A 264 23.17 10.95 6.09
CA LEU A 264 21.84 11.19 6.63
C LEU A 264 21.08 12.32 5.91
N PRO A 265 21.69 13.48 5.56
CA PRO A 265 21.00 14.52 4.80
C PRO A 265 20.62 14.08 3.38
N GLY A 266 21.51 13.35 2.68
CA GLY A 266 21.21 12.77 1.39
C GLY A 266 20.06 11.77 1.47
N ALA A 267 20.10 10.87 2.45
CA ALA A 267 19.05 9.90 2.73
C ALA A 267 17.69 10.57 2.98
N GLU A 268 17.64 11.60 3.82
CA GLU A 268 16.42 12.36 4.10
C GLU A 268 15.83 12.94 2.81
N LYS A 269 16.65 13.65 2.03
CA LYS A 269 16.23 14.27 0.78
C LYS A 269 15.67 13.24 -0.21
N THR A 270 16.37 12.12 -0.39
CA THR A 270 15.96 11.05 -1.32
C THR A 270 14.66 10.38 -0.87
N LEU A 271 14.49 10.11 0.43
CA LEU A 271 13.26 9.48 0.95
C LEU A 271 12.04 10.40 0.87
N ARG A 272 12.23 11.72 1.07
CA ARG A 272 11.15 12.70 0.87
C ARG A 272 10.69 12.73 -0.58
N ALA A 273 11.63 12.79 -1.53
CA ALA A 273 11.30 12.73 -2.96
C ALA A 273 10.55 11.44 -3.33
N SER A 274 10.97 10.30 -2.78
CA SER A 274 10.24 9.04 -2.93
C SER A 274 8.81 9.11 -2.39
N GLY A 275 8.62 9.68 -1.19
CA GLY A 275 7.32 9.84 -0.56
C GLY A 275 6.36 10.75 -1.36
N GLU A 276 6.88 11.79 -2.00
CA GLU A 276 6.12 12.67 -2.90
C GLU A 276 5.59 11.89 -4.12
N ILE A 277 6.43 11.09 -4.77
CA ILE A 277 6.04 10.26 -5.92
C ILE A 277 5.00 9.21 -5.50
N TRP A 278 5.19 8.55 -4.35
CA TRP A 278 4.20 7.60 -3.83
C TRP A 278 2.85 8.26 -3.55
N SER A 279 2.86 9.49 -3.02
CA SER A 279 1.63 10.25 -2.78
C SER A 279 0.93 10.57 -4.11
N GLU A 280 1.67 11.01 -5.13
CA GLU A 280 1.11 11.25 -6.46
C GLU A 280 0.48 9.97 -7.07
N LEU A 281 1.19 8.84 -6.97
CA LEU A 281 0.72 7.53 -7.41
C LEU A 281 -0.57 7.09 -6.73
N TRP A 282 -0.66 7.30 -5.42
CA TRP A 282 -1.85 7.01 -4.64
C TRP A 282 -3.07 7.76 -5.16
N HIS A 283 -2.96 9.08 -5.36
CA HIS A 283 -4.07 9.91 -5.83
C HIS A 283 -4.45 9.63 -7.29
N LYS A 284 -3.47 9.42 -8.18
CA LYS A 284 -3.73 8.96 -9.55
C LYS A 284 -4.53 7.67 -9.55
N THR A 285 -4.14 6.70 -8.73
CA THR A 285 -4.81 5.40 -8.64
C THR A 285 -6.23 5.50 -8.09
N GLN A 286 -6.47 6.26 -7.02
CA GLN A 286 -7.81 6.42 -6.46
C GLN A 286 -8.78 7.10 -7.43
N ARG A 287 -8.33 8.09 -8.21
CA ARG A 287 -9.18 8.76 -9.21
C ARG A 287 -9.62 7.82 -10.32
N ASP A 288 -8.75 6.90 -10.72
CA ASP A 288 -9.07 5.91 -11.76
C ASP A 288 -10.08 4.88 -11.25
N ASP A 289 -9.94 4.43 -9.99
CA ASP A 289 -10.90 3.53 -9.33
C ASP A 289 -12.31 4.14 -9.27
N GLN A 290 -12.40 5.43 -8.91
CA GLN A 290 -13.69 6.15 -8.90
C GLN A 290 -14.33 6.25 -10.29
N LYS A 291 -13.54 6.45 -11.35
CA LYS A 291 -14.06 6.51 -12.72
C LYS A 291 -14.55 5.15 -13.21
N GLN A 292 -13.88 4.06 -12.81
CA GLN A 292 -14.29 2.70 -13.20
C GLN A 292 -15.41 2.14 -12.35
N GLN A 293 -15.62 2.59 -11.11
CA GLN A 293 -16.81 2.23 -10.33
C GLN A 293 -18.13 2.69 -10.97
N LEU A 294 -18.10 3.66 -11.89
CA LEU A 294 -19.24 4.06 -12.71
C LEU A 294 -19.53 3.10 -13.87
N ASP A 295 -18.57 2.25 -14.27
CA ASP A 295 -18.70 1.25 -15.33
C ASP A 295 -18.61 -0.16 -14.72
N VAL A 296 -19.76 -0.76 -14.43
CA VAL A 296 -19.89 -2.04 -13.71
C VAL A 296 -19.22 -3.20 -14.46
N ILE A 297 -18.68 -4.14 -13.67
CA ILE A 297 -18.34 -5.56 -13.97
C ILE A 297 -16.84 -5.82 -14.28
N SER A 298 -16.19 -6.55 -13.35
CA SER A 298 -14.95 -7.36 -13.46
C SER A 298 -13.55 -6.73 -13.34
N GLY A 299 -13.41 -5.41 -13.16
CA GLY A 299 -12.09 -4.74 -13.05
C GLY A 299 -11.56 -4.41 -11.63
N SER A 300 -12.36 -4.59 -10.57
CA SER A 300 -12.10 -3.98 -9.24
C SER A 300 -10.90 -4.57 -8.49
N ASP A 301 -10.66 -5.86 -8.58
CA ASP A 301 -9.77 -6.55 -7.62
C ASP A 301 -8.30 -6.31 -7.93
N ALA A 302 -7.93 -6.25 -9.21
CA ALA A 302 -6.58 -5.91 -9.65
C ALA A 302 -6.20 -4.46 -9.31
N ILE A 303 -7.16 -3.55 -9.19
CA ILE A 303 -6.91 -2.15 -8.82
C ILE A 303 -6.78 -2.03 -7.31
N ARG A 304 -7.64 -2.71 -6.55
CA ARG A 304 -7.56 -2.79 -5.08
C ARG A 304 -6.23 -3.37 -4.60
N LEU A 305 -5.76 -4.47 -5.20
CA LEU A 305 -4.46 -5.07 -4.92
C LEU A 305 -3.29 -4.11 -5.21
N LYS A 306 -3.40 -3.29 -6.27
CA LYS A 306 -2.38 -2.27 -6.60
C LYS A 306 -2.40 -1.06 -5.69
N ILE A 307 -3.58 -0.61 -5.23
CA ILE A 307 -3.70 0.45 -4.21
C ILE A 307 -3.05 -0.03 -2.92
N PHE A 308 -3.31 -1.27 -2.54
CA PHE A 308 -2.75 -1.90 -1.36
C PHE A 308 -1.21 -1.93 -1.40
N ASP A 309 -0.59 -2.39 -2.49
CA ASP A 309 0.88 -2.38 -2.63
C ASP A 309 1.46 -0.96 -2.54
N ILE A 310 0.88 0.01 -3.26
CA ILE A 310 1.33 1.41 -3.21
C ILE A 310 1.32 1.94 -1.77
N GLY A 311 0.25 1.69 -1.02
CA GLY A 311 0.14 2.12 0.38
C GLY A 311 1.20 1.48 1.30
N GLU A 312 1.48 0.18 1.14
CA GLU A 312 2.53 -0.49 1.94
C GLU A 312 3.93 0.01 1.59
N GLN A 313 4.24 0.18 0.30
CA GLN A 313 5.55 0.71 -0.13
C GLN A 313 5.75 2.14 0.37
N GLN A 314 4.72 2.97 0.29
CA GLN A 314 4.74 4.32 0.85
C GLN A 314 4.99 4.28 2.36
N ALA A 315 4.28 3.44 3.11
CA ALA A 315 4.46 3.31 4.56
C ALA A 315 5.89 2.89 4.94
N LEU A 316 6.52 2.01 4.14
CA LEU A 316 7.92 1.63 4.29
C LEU A 316 8.86 2.82 4.07
N THR A 317 8.68 3.58 2.98
CA THR A 317 9.47 4.79 2.70
C THR A 317 9.46 5.75 3.89
N TYR A 318 8.28 6.03 4.45
CA TYR A 318 8.15 6.92 5.60
C TYR A 318 8.66 6.31 6.91
N THR A 319 8.69 4.99 7.04
CA THR A 319 9.34 4.30 8.17
C THR A 319 10.86 4.49 8.13
N TYR A 320 11.47 4.36 6.95
CA TYR A 320 12.89 4.67 6.79
C TYR A 320 13.17 6.16 7.03
N LEU A 321 12.32 7.06 6.52
CA LEU A 321 12.44 8.50 6.75
C LEU A 321 12.39 8.82 8.26
N GLN A 322 11.46 8.22 9.00
CA GLN A 322 11.39 8.34 10.47
C GLN A 322 12.71 7.94 11.14
N SER A 323 13.30 6.81 10.74
CA SER A 323 14.60 6.35 11.27
C SER A 323 15.73 7.35 11.00
N ILE A 324 15.81 7.89 9.78
CA ILE A 324 16.81 8.90 9.39
C ILE A 324 16.61 10.21 10.17
N LEU A 325 15.38 10.70 10.28
CA LEU A 325 15.06 11.94 11.01
C LEU A 325 15.40 11.84 12.49
N VAL A 326 15.17 10.68 13.13
CA VAL A 326 15.58 10.46 14.52
C VAL A 326 17.12 10.45 14.66
N LYS A 327 17.85 9.84 13.73
CA LYS A 327 19.33 9.90 13.69
C LYS A 327 19.84 11.34 13.52
N LEU A 328 19.11 12.18 12.78
CA LEU A 328 19.36 13.61 12.62
C LEU A 328 18.94 14.46 13.83
N LYS A 329 18.41 13.86 14.90
CA LYS A 329 17.84 14.55 16.08
C LYS A 329 16.66 15.48 15.73
N GLN A 330 15.87 15.08 14.73
CA GLN A 330 14.67 15.78 14.27
C GLN A 330 13.40 14.97 14.62
N GLN A 331 13.24 14.61 15.89
CA GLN A 331 12.18 13.70 16.34
C GLN A 331 10.76 14.25 16.08
N ASN A 332 10.59 15.57 16.08
CA ASN A 332 9.31 16.20 15.75
C ASN A 332 8.96 16.09 14.26
N GLN A 333 9.96 16.11 13.39
CA GLN A 333 9.72 15.87 11.96
C GLN A 333 9.45 14.39 11.69
N ALA A 334 10.09 13.49 12.46
CA ALA A 334 9.80 12.07 12.40
C ALA A 334 8.33 11.77 12.79
N LEU A 335 7.79 12.46 13.81
CA LEU A 335 6.35 12.37 14.14
C LEU A 335 5.47 12.77 12.94
N ALA A 336 5.75 13.92 12.31
CA ALA A 336 5.00 14.36 11.14
C ALA A 336 5.10 13.37 9.96
N ALA A 337 6.28 12.77 9.75
CA ALA A 337 6.48 11.72 8.75
C ALA A 337 5.69 10.45 9.09
N SER A 338 5.53 10.10 10.37
CA SER A 338 4.70 8.98 10.81
C SER A 338 3.23 9.19 10.45
N GLU A 339 2.71 10.39 10.67
CA GLU A 339 1.31 10.74 10.40
C GLU A 339 0.98 10.97 8.91
N GLN A 340 1.98 11.13 8.03
CA GLN A 340 1.74 11.42 6.61
C GLN A 340 1.01 10.28 5.88
N VAL A 341 1.34 9.03 6.19
CA VAL A 341 0.81 7.84 5.48
C VAL A 341 -0.23 7.09 6.33
N ARG A 342 -0.38 7.45 7.59
CA ARG A 342 -1.41 6.83 8.45
C ARG A 342 -2.78 7.21 7.95
N THR A 343 -3.59 6.20 7.66
CA THR A 343 -5.03 6.36 7.43
C THR A 343 -5.38 7.30 6.27
N THR A 344 -4.52 7.42 5.26
CA THR A 344 -4.68 8.38 4.14
C THR A 344 -6.04 8.23 3.47
N ALA A 345 -6.43 7.01 3.07
CA ALA A 345 -7.76 6.79 2.48
C ALA A 345 -8.91 7.13 3.46
N LEU A 346 -8.76 6.84 4.75
CA LEU A 346 -9.77 7.19 5.75
C LEU A 346 -9.89 8.73 5.90
N ILE A 347 -8.77 9.45 5.90
CA ILE A 347 -8.74 10.92 5.95
C ILE A 347 -9.46 11.52 4.75
N ASP A 348 -9.19 11.01 3.55
CA ASP A 348 -9.86 11.46 2.31
C ASP A 348 -11.37 11.18 2.34
N ASP A 349 -11.77 9.99 2.83
CA ASP A 349 -13.18 9.62 3.01
C ASP A 349 -13.90 10.52 4.02
N LEU A 350 -13.31 10.73 5.20
CA LEU A 350 -13.87 11.60 6.24
C LEU A 350 -13.99 13.05 5.75
N GLY A 351 -12.99 13.54 5.03
CA GLY A 351 -12.99 14.87 4.42
C GLY A 351 -14.08 15.06 3.37
N PHE A 352 -14.32 14.02 2.55
CA PHE A 352 -15.43 14.01 1.59
C PHE A 352 -16.79 14.10 2.30
N ARG A 353 -16.99 13.33 3.37
CA ARG A 353 -18.23 13.40 4.18
C ARG A 353 -18.43 14.79 4.78
N LEU A 354 -17.39 15.42 5.29
CA LEU A 354 -17.44 16.75 5.92
C LEU A 354 -17.82 17.88 4.97
N SER A 355 -17.23 17.92 3.78
CA SER A 355 -17.32 19.09 2.91
C SER A 355 -18.35 18.93 1.78
N ARG A 356 -18.75 17.70 1.41
CA ARG A 356 -19.51 17.38 0.17
C ARG A 356 -18.90 17.99 -1.11
N LEU A 357 -17.68 18.53 -1.03
CA LEU A 357 -16.88 18.96 -2.17
C LEU A 357 -16.25 17.72 -2.82
N PRO A 358 -15.81 17.78 -4.10
CA PRO A 358 -15.00 16.69 -4.68
C PRO A 358 -13.88 16.34 -3.69
N ARG A 359 -13.58 15.04 -3.46
CA ARG A 359 -12.53 14.57 -2.54
C ARG A 359 -11.33 15.52 -2.64
N GLN A 360 -11.26 16.50 -1.74
CA GLN A 360 -10.07 17.34 -1.63
C GLN A 360 -9.00 16.39 -1.16
N GLU A 361 -7.86 16.36 -1.83
CA GLU A 361 -6.72 15.50 -1.49
C GLU A 361 -6.16 15.90 -0.12
N LEU A 362 -6.91 15.64 0.94
CA LEU A 362 -6.55 15.98 2.31
C LEU A 362 -5.40 15.07 2.73
N GLY A 363 -5.42 13.80 2.31
CA GLY A 363 -4.33 12.84 2.44
C GLY A 363 -3.00 13.33 1.85
N SER A 364 -3.02 14.04 0.71
CA SER A 364 -1.79 14.53 0.05
C SER A 364 -1.12 15.70 0.77
N LYS A 365 -1.88 16.45 1.58
CA LYS A 365 -1.35 17.64 2.24
C LYS A 365 -0.23 17.23 3.21
N PRO A 366 0.94 17.89 3.13
CA PRO A 366 2.02 17.66 4.07
C PRO A 366 1.56 17.88 5.50
N VAL A 367 1.79 16.90 6.37
CA VAL A 367 1.44 16.97 7.78
C VAL A 367 2.45 17.84 8.51
N THR A 368 1.97 18.80 9.30
CA THR A 368 2.84 19.68 10.09
C THR A 368 2.73 19.40 11.58
N LEU A 369 3.83 19.59 12.31
CA LEU A 369 3.85 19.47 13.78
C LEU A 369 2.81 20.40 14.43
N LYS A 370 2.62 21.60 13.89
CA LYS A 370 1.69 22.60 14.44
C LYS A 370 0.24 22.09 14.42
N GLU A 371 -0.16 21.41 13.34
CA GLU A 371 -1.47 20.78 13.24
C GLU A 371 -1.64 19.68 14.29
N LEU A 372 -0.66 18.79 14.43
CA LEU A 372 -0.71 17.70 15.42
C LEU A 372 -0.81 18.23 16.86
N GLN A 373 -0.05 19.27 17.18
CA GLN A 373 -0.13 19.95 18.49
C GLN A 373 -1.48 20.64 18.69
N GLN A 374 -2.07 21.19 17.63
CA GLN A 374 -3.39 21.81 17.71
C GLN A 374 -4.48 20.78 17.98
N VAL A 375 -4.39 19.57 17.40
CA VAL A 375 -5.33 18.48 17.72
C VAL A 375 -5.28 18.13 19.21
N ALA A 376 -4.08 17.98 19.80
CA ALA A 376 -3.94 17.69 21.23
C ALA A 376 -4.55 18.81 22.11
N ARG A 377 -4.39 20.07 21.72
CA ARG A 377 -5.00 21.23 22.41
C ARG A 377 -6.52 21.24 22.29
N LEU A 378 -7.05 21.02 21.09
CA LEU A 378 -8.49 21.00 20.83
C LEU A 378 -9.19 19.85 21.57
N GLN A 379 -8.54 18.69 21.61
CA GLN A 379 -9.03 17.52 22.32
C GLN A 379 -8.80 17.60 23.84
N ASN A 380 -8.02 18.59 24.31
CA ASN A 380 -7.59 18.76 25.70
C ASN A 380 -7.15 17.44 26.37
N THR A 381 -6.36 16.64 25.66
CA THR A 381 -6.05 15.25 26.04
C THR A 381 -4.59 14.93 25.74
N THR A 382 -4.00 13.98 26.48
CA THR A 382 -2.69 13.45 26.12
C THR A 382 -2.84 12.46 24.95
N LEU A 383 -2.09 12.66 23.88
CA LEU A 383 -1.99 11.74 22.75
C LEU A 383 -0.71 10.91 22.88
N VAL A 384 -0.78 9.61 22.63
CA VAL A 384 0.37 8.70 22.63
C VAL A 384 0.42 7.98 21.29
N GLU A 385 1.35 8.37 20.43
CA GLU A 385 1.54 7.76 19.12
C GLU A 385 2.70 6.78 19.13
N TYR A 386 2.44 5.57 18.62
CA TYR A 386 3.44 4.52 18.46
C TYR A 386 3.84 4.39 17.00
N SER A 387 5.11 4.10 16.71
CA SER A 387 5.55 3.66 15.39
C SER A 387 6.54 2.51 15.47
N ILE A 388 6.18 1.37 14.87
CA ILE A 388 7.08 0.23 14.67
C ILE A 388 8.06 0.57 13.54
N ILE A 389 9.36 0.48 13.83
CA ILE A 389 10.43 0.81 12.88
C ILE A 389 11.13 -0.45 12.41
N TYR A 390 11.33 -0.52 11.09
CA TYR A 390 12.12 -1.53 10.41
C TYR A 390 13.42 -0.87 9.94
N GLU A 391 14.56 -1.39 10.37
CA GLU A 391 15.86 -0.90 9.91
C GLU A 391 16.44 -1.75 8.79
N ASP A 392 15.95 -2.97 8.58
CA ASP A 392 16.36 -3.85 7.47
C ASP A 392 15.51 -3.55 6.22
N ILE A 393 16.09 -3.73 5.03
CA ILE A 393 15.37 -3.53 3.75
C ILE A 393 14.44 -4.71 3.45
N VAL A 394 13.30 -4.45 2.81
CA VAL A 394 12.39 -5.50 2.33
C VAL A 394 12.95 -6.14 1.05
N ASP A 395 13.05 -7.47 1.05
CA ASP A 395 13.49 -8.25 -0.11
C ASP A 395 12.37 -8.28 -1.17
N ASN A 396 12.66 -7.75 -2.37
CA ASN A 396 11.65 -7.51 -3.42
C ASN A 396 11.00 -8.81 -3.95
N ASN A 397 11.66 -9.96 -3.80
CA ASN A 397 11.17 -11.24 -4.30
C ASN A 397 9.87 -11.71 -3.62
N ARG A 398 9.50 -11.17 -2.44
CA ARG A 398 8.23 -11.52 -1.77
C ARG A 398 6.98 -10.91 -2.41
N TYR A 399 7.12 -9.84 -3.19
CA TYR A 399 6.00 -9.15 -3.84
C TYR A 399 5.87 -9.52 -5.33
N ARG A 400 6.72 -10.44 -5.81
CA ARG A 400 6.94 -10.71 -7.23
C ARG A 400 6.21 -11.95 -7.74
N ASP A 401 5.70 -12.82 -6.85
CA ASP A 401 5.32 -14.19 -7.20
C ASP A 401 3.82 -14.46 -7.50
N ASP A 402 2.87 -13.53 -7.28
CA ASP A 402 1.43 -13.89 -7.40
C ASP A 402 0.71 -13.45 -8.69
N ASP A 403 1.19 -12.45 -9.43
CA ASP A 403 0.39 -11.87 -10.54
C ASP A 403 0.76 -12.33 -11.95
N THR A 404 1.98 -12.82 -12.21
CA THR A 404 2.41 -13.16 -13.59
C THR A 404 2.22 -14.62 -13.98
N ASP A 405 2.18 -15.55 -13.03
CA ASP A 405 2.04 -16.99 -13.33
C ASP A 405 0.58 -17.49 -13.25
N ALA A 406 -0.31 -16.68 -12.67
CA ALA A 406 -1.73 -17.00 -12.52
C ALA A 406 -2.55 -16.93 -13.83
N PHE A 407 -2.04 -16.26 -14.88
CA PHE A 407 -2.77 -16.14 -16.15
C PHE A 407 -2.44 -17.25 -17.17
N SER A 408 -1.33 -17.97 -16.99
CA SER A 408 -0.88 -19.00 -17.96
C SER A 408 -1.03 -20.44 -17.47
N SER A 409 -1.11 -20.65 -16.16
CA SER A 409 -1.46 -21.95 -15.59
C SER A 409 -2.87 -21.85 -15.03
N GLY A 410 -3.80 -22.66 -15.55
CA GLY A 410 -5.15 -22.82 -14.99
C GLY A 410 -5.16 -23.49 -13.61
N ALA A 411 -4.21 -23.14 -12.74
CA ALA A 411 -4.05 -23.62 -11.40
C ALA A 411 -4.70 -22.62 -10.44
N SER A 412 -5.77 -23.06 -9.80
CA SER A 412 -6.57 -22.41 -8.77
C SER A 412 -5.83 -22.13 -7.45
N THR A 413 -4.51 -21.93 -7.49
CA THR A 413 -3.64 -21.94 -6.30
C THR A 413 -3.46 -20.59 -5.63
N ALA A 414 -3.69 -19.47 -6.33
CA ALA A 414 -3.74 -18.13 -5.69
C ALA A 414 -4.97 -17.95 -4.77
N LYS A 415 -6.02 -18.77 -4.95
CA LYS A 415 -7.17 -18.83 -4.03
C LYS A 415 -6.96 -19.74 -2.81
N GLN A 416 -5.87 -20.52 -2.78
CA GLN A 416 -5.63 -21.54 -1.74
C GLN A 416 -4.65 -21.11 -0.64
N PHE A 417 -4.01 -19.94 -0.74
CA PHE A 417 -2.99 -19.51 0.24
C PHE A 417 -3.43 -18.44 1.25
N ILE A 418 -4.70 -18.02 1.26
CA ILE A 418 -5.24 -17.17 2.33
C ILE A 418 -6.04 -18.03 3.30
N GLN A 419 -5.35 -19.02 3.85
CA GLN A 419 -5.79 -19.67 5.07
C GLN A 419 -4.57 -19.63 5.99
N ILE A 420 -4.74 -18.93 7.11
CA ILE A 420 -3.87 -18.88 8.30
C ILE A 420 -3.16 -17.52 8.54
N GLN A 421 -3.56 -16.96 9.69
CA GLN A 421 -2.93 -15.95 10.54
C GLN A 421 -3.15 -14.46 10.27
N GLU A 422 -3.66 -13.86 11.34
CA GLU A 422 -3.89 -12.46 11.73
C GLU A 422 -2.66 -11.53 11.59
N LEU A 423 -1.55 -12.06 11.03
CA LEU A 423 -0.21 -11.49 10.94
C LEU A 423 0.46 -11.74 9.57
N SER A 424 -0.25 -12.33 8.59
CA SER A 424 0.37 -12.79 7.34
C SER A 424 1.11 -11.68 6.58
N LEU A 425 0.59 -10.45 6.57
CA LEU A 425 1.25 -9.30 5.93
C LEU A 425 2.42 -8.74 6.75
N GLU A 426 2.31 -8.70 8.09
CA GLU A 426 3.46 -8.35 8.94
C GLU A 426 4.58 -9.39 8.83
N SER A 427 4.27 -10.65 8.53
CA SER A 427 5.27 -11.70 8.32
C SER A 427 6.13 -11.47 7.07
N LEU A 428 5.60 -10.71 6.09
CA LEU A 428 6.34 -10.30 4.90
C LEU A 428 7.30 -9.14 5.18
N LEU A 429 7.07 -8.37 6.25
CA LEU A 429 7.93 -7.28 6.67
C LEU A 429 9.19 -7.80 7.39
N PRO A 430 10.28 -7.01 7.40
CA PRO A 430 11.46 -7.34 8.19
C PRO A 430 11.14 -7.38 9.68
N LYS A 431 12.04 -7.95 10.48
CA LYS A 431 11.88 -7.96 11.93
C LYS A 431 11.89 -6.51 12.45
N PRO A 432 10.89 -6.09 13.25
CA PRO A 432 10.93 -4.79 13.92
C PRO A 432 12.20 -4.62 14.76
N THR A 433 12.83 -3.46 14.66
CA THR A 433 14.09 -3.18 15.36
C THR A 433 13.91 -2.15 16.47
N LYS A 434 13.00 -1.18 16.30
CA LYS A 434 12.71 -0.17 17.31
C LYS A 434 11.22 0.13 17.39
N LEU A 435 10.80 0.60 18.55
CA LEU A 435 9.50 1.20 18.78
C LEU A 435 9.70 2.68 19.13
N PHE A 436 9.19 3.57 18.30
CA PHE A 436 9.12 5.00 18.59
C PHE A 436 7.81 5.32 19.28
N ILE A 437 7.88 6.19 20.30
CA ILE A 437 6.73 6.60 21.10
C ILE A 437 6.79 8.12 21.25
N TRP A 438 5.78 8.82 20.75
CA TRP A 438 5.59 10.24 20.98
C TRP A 438 4.44 10.47 21.95
N VAL A 439 4.66 11.36 22.91
CA VAL A 439 3.61 11.83 23.82
C VAL A 439 3.37 13.30 23.57
N ILE A 440 2.17 13.65 23.12
CA ILE A 440 1.74 15.02 22.90
C ILE A 440 0.80 15.41 24.03
N GLN A 441 1.25 16.30 24.90
CA GLN A 441 0.47 16.78 26.02
C GLN A 441 -0.62 17.77 25.56
N PRO A 442 -1.68 18.03 26.36
CA PRO A 442 -2.70 19.02 26.03
C PRO A 442 -2.16 20.43 25.75
N THR A 443 -0.96 20.76 26.26
CA THR A 443 -0.25 22.02 25.98
C THR A 443 0.30 22.10 24.55
N GLY A 444 0.37 20.97 23.85
CA GLY A 444 1.08 20.78 22.58
C GLY A 444 2.57 20.48 22.75
N LYS A 445 3.08 20.31 23.98
CA LYS A 445 4.45 19.83 24.19
C LYS A 445 4.56 18.38 23.67
N VAL A 446 5.62 18.11 22.92
CA VAL A 446 5.92 16.77 22.38
C VAL A 446 7.15 16.22 23.09
N ASP A 447 7.01 15.04 23.68
CA ASP A 447 8.09 14.25 24.25
C ASP A 447 8.27 12.97 23.41
N PHE A 448 9.50 12.49 23.28
CA PHE A 448 9.85 11.32 22.46
C PHE A 448 10.59 10.26 23.28
N ARG A 449 10.27 8.98 23.03
CA ARG A 449 10.99 7.80 23.52
C ARG A 449 11.22 6.82 22.38
N ALA A 450 12.31 6.08 22.49
CA ALA A 450 12.60 4.96 21.61
C ALA A 450 12.92 3.73 22.46
N VAL A 451 12.31 2.60 22.13
CA VAL A 451 12.60 1.31 22.75
C VAL A 451 13.26 0.39 21.73
N ASP A 452 14.33 -0.29 22.14
CA ASP A 452 15.03 -1.25 21.30
C ASP A 452 14.30 -2.61 21.32
N LEU A 453 13.76 -3.00 20.17
CA LEU A 453 13.06 -4.27 20.00
C LEU A 453 14.01 -5.43 19.69
N LYS A 454 15.28 -5.15 19.33
CA LYS A 454 16.29 -6.20 19.08
C LYS A 454 16.62 -6.98 20.35
N LEU A 455 16.42 -6.36 21.52
CA LEU A 455 16.65 -6.96 22.84
C LEU A 455 15.52 -7.91 23.29
N LEU A 456 14.39 -7.94 22.57
CA LEU A 456 13.29 -8.83 22.90
C LEU A 456 13.66 -10.29 22.58
N LYS A 457 13.40 -11.18 23.55
CA LYS A 457 13.62 -12.63 23.40
C LYS A 457 12.70 -13.28 22.35
N LYS A 458 11.58 -12.64 22.04
CA LYS A 458 10.58 -13.09 21.06
C LYS A 458 10.05 -11.87 20.27
N PRO A 459 9.57 -12.06 19.03
CA PRO A 459 9.01 -10.98 18.24
C PRO A 459 7.82 -10.30 18.94
N LEU A 460 7.66 -8.99 18.75
CA LEU A 460 6.57 -8.21 19.33
C LEU A 460 5.18 -8.80 19.00
N ALA A 461 4.96 -9.19 17.75
CA ALA A 461 3.72 -9.84 17.32
C ALA A 461 3.44 -11.13 18.13
N GLN A 462 4.46 -11.94 18.40
CA GLN A 462 4.32 -13.14 19.22
C GLN A 462 4.01 -12.79 20.68
N MET A 463 4.60 -11.73 21.24
CA MET A 463 4.26 -11.26 22.59
C MET A 463 2.77 -10.89 22.71
N LEU A 464 2.20 -10.29 21.67
CA LEU A 464 0.77 -9.95 21.61
C LEU A 464 -0.11 -11.21 21.54
N ILE A 465 0.25 -12.18 20.70
CA ILE A 465 -0.43 -13.49 20.65
C ILE A 465 -0.39 -14.16 22.02
N ASP A 466 0.79 -14.32 22.61
CA ASP A 466 0.97 -14.98 23.90
C ASP A 466 0.17 -14.28 25.01
N SER A 467 0.10 -12.94 24.97
CA SER A 467 -0.69 -12.16 25.94
C SER A 467 -2.18 -12.40 25.79
N ARG A 468 -2.68 -12.50 24.55
CA ARG A 468 -4.08 -12.81 24.26
C ARG A 468 -4.43 -14.23 24.70
N GLU A 469 -3.60 -15.20 24.32
CA GLU A 469 -3.76 -16.60 24.71
C GLU A 469 -3.73 -16.77 26.23
N ALA A 470 -2.83 -16.07 26.92
CA ALA A 470 -2.75 -16.11 28.38
C ALA A 470 -3.96 -15.50 29.09
N MET A 471 -4.69 -14.57 28.45
CA MET A 471 -6.01 -14.11 28.92
C MET A 471 -7.15 -15.10 28.61
N GLY A 472 -6.85 -16.22 27.95
CA GLY A 472 -7.84 -17.17 27.44
C GLY A 472 -8.58 -16.67 26.20
N VAL A 473 -8.06 -15.65 25.51
CA VAL A 473 -8.54 -15.21 24.20
C VAL A 473 -7.97 -16.15 23.15
N ARG A 474 -8.84 -16.86 22.42
CA ARG A 474 -8.43 -17.85 21.42
C ARG A 474 -8.84 -17.38 20.02
N GLY A 475 -7.99 -17.66 19.03
CA GLY A 475 -8.34 -17.50 17.62
C GLY A 475 -9.38 -18.54 17.19
N ARG A 476 -10.07 -18.30 16.07
CA ARG A 476 -11.17 -19.16 15.57
C ARG A 476 -10.81 -20.62 15.26
N SER A 477 -9.52 -20.98 15.20
CA SER A 477 -9.05 -22.28 14.67
C SER A 477 -8.57 -23.29 15.74
N SER A 478 -8.46 -22.91 17.02
CA SER A 478 -7.92 -23.83 18.04
C SER A 478 -9.01 -24.75 18.60
N SER A 479 -8.78 -26.05 18.44
CA SER A 479 -9.54 -27.15 19.03
C SER A 479 -9.82 -26.96 20.54
N ILE A 480 -10.97 -27.47 20.97
CA ILE A 480 -11.53 -27.34 22.32
C ILE A 480 -10.69 -28.17 23.31
N SER A 481 -9.54 -27.67 23.75
CA SER A 481 -8.88 -28.12 24.98
C SER A 481 -9.10 -27.05 26.05
N ILE A 482 -9.86 -27.35 27.10
CA ILE A 482 -10.07 -26.42 28.24
C ILE A 482 -8.81 -26.47 29.10
N GLU A 483 -7.75 -25.78 28.72
CA GLU A 483 -6.64 -25.52 29.64
C GLU A 483 -7.03 -24.40 30.61
N PRO A 484 -6.83 -24.57 31.93
CA PRO A 484 -7.07 -23.51 32.92
C PRO A 484 -6.21 -22.28 32.61
N ILE A 485 -6.76 -21.08 32.81
CA ILE A 485 -5.97 -19.84 32.74
C ILE A 485 -4.91 -19.92 33.85
N ASP A 486 -3.63 -19.92 33.48
CA ASP A 486 -2.55 -19.71 34.43
C ASP A 486 -2.46 -18.22 34.77
N ASP A 487 -3.05 -17.84 35.90
CA ASP A 487 -3.01 -16.49 36.47
C ASP A 487 -1.59 -15.90 36.40
N LYS A 488 -0.56 -16.69 36.72
CA LYS A 488 0.83 -16.20 36.77
C LYS A 488 1.37 -15.89 35.37
N GLN A 489 1.05 -16.74 34.39
CA GLN A 489 1.44 -16.52 33.00
C GLN A 489 0.72 -15.30 32.43
N GLN A 490 -0.58 -15.14 32.68
CA GLN A 490 -1.36 -13.97 32.27
C GLN A 490 -0.73 -12.67 32.78
N LEU A 491 -0.48 -12.59 34.09
CA LEU A 491 0.15 -11.42 34.72
C LEU A 491 1.53 -11.13 34.10
N THR A 492 2.33 -12.18 33.85
CA THR A 492 3.66 -12.04 33.26
C THR A 492 3.60 -11.44 31.84
N GLN A 493 2.70 -11.91 30.97
CA GLN A 493 2.61 -11.40 29.60
C GLN A 493 2.09 -9.94 29.56
N LEU A 494 1.05 -9.62 30.35
CA LEU A 494 0.49 -8.27 30.44
C LEU A 494 1.51 -7.27 31.01
N HIS A 495 2.31 -7.69 31.98
CA HIS A 495 3.39 -6.88 32.53
C HIS A 495 4.52 -6.65 31.52
N GLN A 496 4.92 -7.67 30.74
CA GLN A 496 5.93 -7.51 29.69
C GLN A 496 5.51 -6.48 28.63
N LEU A 497 4.24 -6.50 28.21
CA LEU A 497 3.70 -5.48 27.30
C LEU A 497 3.66 -4.08 27.96
N TYR A 498 3.30 -4.00 29.25
CA TYR A 498 3.34 -2.73 29.99
C TYR A 498 4.76 -2.14 30.04
N GLN A 499 5.78 -2.96 30.34
CA GLN A 499 7.18 -2.55 30.37
C GLN A 499 7.66 -2.00 29.02
N LEU A 500 7.15 -2.55 27.93
CA LEU A 500 7.50 -2.13 26.58
C LEU A 500 6.77 -0.86 26.14
N LEU A 501 5.45 -0.78 26.40
CA LEU A 501 4.57 0.22 25.78
C LEU A 501 4.26 1.41 26.69
N ILE A 502 4.22 1.21 28.00
CA ILE A 502 3.75 2.20 28.98
C ILE A 502 4.86 2.67 29.90
N GLN A 503 5.67 1.77 30.45
CA GLN A 503 6.75 2.13 31.38
C GLN A 503 7.68 3.25 30.84
N PRO A 504 8.08 3.28 29.55
CA PRO A 504 8.97 4.33 29.02
C PRO A 504 8.36 5.74 29.02
N ILE A 505 7.03 5.84 29.16
CA ILE A 505 6.26 7.08 29.09
C ILE A 505 5.36 7.30 30.32
N ALA A 506 5.45 6.44 31.33
CA ALA A 506 4.51 6.43 32.45
C ALA A 506 4.50 7.76 33.23
N GLU A 507 5.65 8.45 33.28
CA GLU A 507 5.80 9.77 33.89
C GLU A 507 5.11 10.90 33.11
N LEU A 508 4.82 10.68 31.84
CA LEU A 508 4.18 11.65 30.93
C LEU A 508 2.66 11.46 30.86
N LEU A 509 2.14 10.32 31.33
CA LEU A 509 0.71 10.04 31.37
C LEU A 509 0.02 10.83 32.49
N PRO A 510 -1.23 11.27 32.27
CA PRO A 510 -2.00 11.94 33.31
C PRO A 510 -2.19 11.03 34.53
N ARG A 511 -2.11 11.62 35.72
CA ARG A 511 -2.36 10.92 36.99
C ARG A 511 -3.80 11.02 37.46
N ASP A 512 -4.53 12.02 36.97
CA ASP A 512 -5.95 12.19 37.22
C ASP A 512 -6.76 11.37 36.21
N ALA A 513 -7.64 10.51 36.70
CA ALA A 513 -8.50 9.69 35.86
C ALA A 513 -9.50 10.50 35.02
N GLN A 514 -9.74 11.78 35.36
CA GLN A 514 -10.55 12.69 34.53
C GLN A 514 -9.82 13.09 33.24
N ASN A 515 -8.49 13.01 33.22
CA ASN A 515 -7.69 13.35 32.06
C ASN A 515 -7.46 12.10 31.20
N LYS A 516 -8.03 12.13 30.00
CA LYS A 516 -7.99 11.03 29.04
C LYS A 516 -6.60 10.88 28.39
N VAL A 517 -6.29 9.64 28.01
CA VAL A 517 -5.18 9.29 27.12
C VAL A 517 -5.76 8.69 25.85
N ILE A 518 -5.40 9.23 24.70
CA ILE A 518 -5.72 8.61 23.41
C ILE A 518 -4.47 7.94 22.87
N PHE A 519 -4.54 6.63 22.67
CA PHE A 519 -3.48 5.87 22.02
C PHE A 519 -3.68 5.84 20.51
N ILE A 520 -2.60 6.06 19.76
CA ILE A 520 -2.53 5.96 18.30
C ILE A 520 -1.58 4.79 17.97
N PRO A 521 -2.08 3.54 17.98
CA PRO A 521 -1.28 2.35 17.73
C PRO A 521 -0.86 2.23 16.26
N HIS A 522 0.26 1.55 16.00
CA HIS A 522 0.73 1.23 14.65
C HIS A 522 0.73 -0.28 14.42
N ARG A 523 0.14 -0.71 13.30
CA ARG A 523 0.03 -2.11 12.86
C ARG A 523 -0.50 -3.04 13.97
N SER A 524 0.20 -4.14 14.30
CA SER A 524 -0.20 -5.12 15.34
C SER A 524 -0.46 -4.52 16.72
N LEU A 525 0.09 -3.34 17.04
CA LEU A 525 -0.22 -2.66 18.30
C LEU A 525 -1.69 -2.26 18.44
N THR A 526 -2.46 -2.27 17.35
CA THR A 526 -3.91 -2.06 17.38
C THR A 526 -4.66 -3.14 18.18
N LEU A 527 -4.05 -4.30 18.35
CA LEU A 527 -4.61 -5.44 19.10
C LEU A 527 -4.22 -5.43 20.59
N VAL A 528 -3.46 -4.44 21.04
CA VAL A 528 -3.00 -4.33 22.43
C VAL A 528 -4.21 -4.08 23.35
N PRO A 529 -4.41 -4.91 24.39
CA PRO A 529 -5.43 -4.67 25.40
C PRO A 529 -4.94 -3.61 26.40
N PHE A 530 -4.81 -2.34 25.96
CA PHE A 530 -4.23 -1.27 26.78
C PHE A 530 -4.84 -1.21 28.19
N ALA A 531 -6.16 -1.38 28.31
CA ALA A 531 -6.88 -1.42 29.59
C ALA A 531 -6.34 -2.47 30.58
N ALA A 532 -5.92 -3.63 30.06
CA ALA A 532 -5.45 -4.78 30.85
C ALA A 532 -3.94 -4.81 31.08
N LEU A 533 -3.17 -3.86 30.56
CA LEU A 533 -1.73 -3.79 30.84
C LEU A 533 -1.49 -3.49 32.32
N GLN A 534 -0.53 -4.18 32.94
CA GLN A 534 -0.28 -4.09 34.38
C GLN A 534 1.10 -3.57 34.72
N ASP A 535 1.16 -2.66 35.68
CA ASP A 535 2.42 -2.20 36.24
C ASP A 535 3.09 -3.25 37.14
N GLU A 536 4.25 -2.91 37.72
CA GLU A 536 5.01 -3.77 38.62
C GLU A 536 4.28 -4.10 39.94
N HIS A 537 3.24 -3.33 40.29
CA HIS A 537 2.41 -3.53 41.48
C HIS A 537 1.14 -4.35 41.18
N GLY A 538 0.97 -4.81 39.92
CA GLY A 538 -0.20 -5.56 39.47
C GLY A 538 -1.44 -4.69 39.21
N LYS A 539 -1.30 -3.37 39.19
CA LYS A 539 -2.40 -2.43 38.93
C LYS A 539 -2.62 -2.26 37.43
N TYR A 540 -3.85 -2.45 36.98
CA TYR A 540 -4.23 -2.31 35.58
C TYR A 540 -4.20 -0.84 35.13
N LEU A 541 -3.86 -0.60 33.87
CA LEU A 541 -3.81 0.76 33.31
C LEU A 541 -5.16 1.47 33.38
N ILE A 542 -6.26 0.75 33.14
CA ILE A 542 -7.62 1.32 33.20
C ILE A 542 -8.00 1.84 34.60
N GLU A 543 -7.38 1.29 35.66
CA GLU A 543 -7.60 1.79 37.03
C GLU A 543 -7.02 3.19 37.22
N LYS A 544 -5.98 3.54 36.46
CA LYS A 544 -5.27 4.83 36.57
C LYS A 544 -5.73 5.84 35.53
N ASN A 545 -6.09 5.38 34.33
CA ASN A 545 -6.30 6.23 33.16
C ASN A 545 -7.64 5.97 32.50
N THR A 546 -8.30 7.04 32.06
CA THR A 546 -9.37 6.96 31.04
C THR A 546 -8.72 6.88 29.68
N ILE A 547 -9.01 5.84 28.90
CA ILE A 547 -8.31 5.56 27.65
C ILE A 547 -9.27 5.46 26.47
N SER A 548 -8.81 5.86 25.29
CA SER A 548 -9.44 5.56 24.00
C SER A 548 -8.37 5.38 22.93
N ILE A 549 -8.78 5.02 21.71
CA ILE A 549 -7.90 4.80 20.57
C ILE A 549 -8.27 5.73 19.42
N ALA A 550 -7.29 6.13 18.61
CA ALA A 550 -7.52 6.73 17.31
C ALA A 550 -6.64 6.07 16.24
N PRO A 551 -7.13 5.92 14.99
CA PRO A 551 -6.31 5.42 13.88
C PRO A 551 -5.12 6.32 13.54
N SER A 552 -5.31 7.64 13.66
CA SER A 552 -4.28 8.68 13.47
C SER A 552 -4.67 9.96 14.22
N ILE A 553 -3.72 10.85 14.49
CA ILE A 553 -4.01 12.16 15.10
C ILE A 553 -4.88 13.00 14.15
N ARG A 554 -4.63 12.93 12.84
CA ARG A 554 -5.44 13.65 11.85
C ARG A 554 -6.89 13.19 11.82
N SER A 555 -7.15 11.89 11.98
CA SER A 555 -8.52 11.37 12.05
C SER A 555 -9.31 11.99 13.20
N LEU A 556 -8.68 12.25 14.36
CA LEU A 556 -9.33 12.91 15.50
C LEU A 556 -9.83 14.32 15.16
N SER A 557 -9.06 15.11 14.42
CA SER A 557 -9.50 16.44 13.99
C SER A 557 -10.76 16.38 13.13
N LEU A 558 -10.81 15.41 12.22
CA LEU A 558 -11.95 15.23 11.31
C LEU A 558 -13.16 14.64 12.01
N THR A 559 -12.98 13.65 12.89
CA THR A 559 -14.09 13.09 13.68
C THR A 559 -14.67 14.13 14.63
N HIS A 560 -13.85 15.04 15.16
CA HIS A 560 -14.33 16.17 15.96
C HIS A 560 -15.27 17.09 15.18
N GLN A 561 -14.86 17.49 13.97
CA GLN A 561 -15.70 18.31 13.08
C GLN A 561 -16.97 17.57 12.66
N LEU A 562 -16.87 16.27 12.36
CA LEU A 562 -18.02 15.45 12.00
C LEU A 562 -19.01 15.39 13.15
N ARG A 563 -18.54 15.20 14.39
CA ARG A 563 -19.38 15.19 15.58
C ARG A 563 -20.14 16.51 15.76
N GLN A 564 -19.48 17.65 15.58
CA GLN A 564 -20.15 18.96 15.68
C GLN A 564 -21.29 19.05 14.66
N ARG A 565 -21.03 18.70 13.40
CA ARG A 565 -22.03 18.69 12.33
C ARG A 565 -23.16 17.70 12.59
N VAL A 566 -22.85 16.48 13.01
CA VAL A 566 -23.86 15.46 13.35
C VAL A 566 -24.75 15.97 14.48
N ARG A 567 -24.20 16.61 15.52
CA ARG A 567 -24.99 17.17 16.62
C ARG A 567 -25.90 18.32 16.18
N GLU A 568 -25.40 19.22 15.33
CA GLU A 568 -26.21 20.28 14.73
C GLU A 568 -27.40 19.68 13.96
N ARG A 569 -27.14 18.70 13.09
CA ARG A 569 -28.17 18.00 12.31
C ARG A 569 -29.15 17.23 13.19
N GLN A 570 -28.67 16.57 14.24
CA GLN A 570 -29.52 15.90 15.23
C GLN A 570 -30.47 16.88 15.93
N ASN A 571 -30.02 18.10 16.21
CA ASN A 571 -30.85 19.14 16.82
C ASN A 571 -31.87 19.71 15.81
N GLU A 572 -31.47 19.92 14.56
CA GLU A 572 -32.36 20.38 13.48
C GLU A 572 -33.49 19.38 13.19
N LEU A 573 -33.18 18.09 13.22
CA LEU A 573 -34.08 17.00 12.85
C LEU A 573 -34.58 16.22 14.07
N HIS A 574 -34.59 16.83 15.25
CA HIS A 574 -34.88 16.17 16.52
C HIS A 574 -36.19 15.35 16.50
N ASP A 575 -37.25 15.90 15.90
CA ASP A 575 -38.57 15.26 15.83
C ASP A 575 -38.63 14.09 14.82
N PHE A 576 -37.67 14.01 13.90
CA PHE A 576 -37.64 13.04 12.80
C PHE A 576 -36.63 11.90 13.02
N ILE A 577 -35.66 12.10 13.91
CA ILE A 577 -34.60 11.13 14.19
C ILE A 577 -34.95 10.36 15.47
N LYS A 578 -34.91 9.03 15.40
CA LYS A 578 -35.18 8.18 16.56
C LYS A 578 -33.97 8.14 17.52
N PRO A 579 -34.19 7.89 18.83
CA PRO A 579 -33.10 7.85 19.80
C PRO A 579 -32.00 6.84 19.44
N ALA A 580 -32.39 5.63 19.04
CA ALA A 580 -31.44 4.57 18.74
C ALA A 580 -32.00 3.48 17.82
N LEU A 581 -31.09 2.75 17.16
CA LEU A 581 -31.31 1.42 16.60
C LEU A 581 -30.60 0.39 17.47
N VAL A 582 -31.33 -0.60 17.98
CA VAL A 582 -30.76 -1.68 18.80
C VAL A 582 -31.09 -3.02 18.16
N VAL A 583 -30.07 -3.81 17.84
CA VAL A 583 -30.18 -5.13 17.21
C VAL A 583 -29.52 -6.16 18.10
N GLY A 584 -30.17 -7.30 18.34
CA GLY A 584 -29.63 -8.39 19.15
C GLY A 584 -30.08 -9.76 18.68
N ASN A 585 -29.18 -10.74 18.63
CA ASN A 585 -29.49 -12.14 18.33
C ASN A 585 -30.48 -12.29 17.13
N PRO A 586 -30.10 -11.84 15.92
CA PRO A 586 -30.89 -12.13 14.72
C PRO A 586 -31.02 -13.63 14.50
N THR A 587 -32.00 -14.05 13.70
CA THR A 587 -32.02 -15.42 13.19
C THR A 587 -30.76 -15.67 12.39
N MET A 588 -29.90 -16.56 12.88
CA MET A 588 -28.53 -16.64 12.39
C MET A 588 -28.46 -17.21 10.96
N PRO A 589 -27.72 -16.54 10.05
CA PRO A 589 -27.53 -17.02 8.68
C PRO A 589 -26.55 -18.20 8.64
N GLU A 590 -26.50 -18.88 7.49
CA GLU A 590 -25.53 -19.93 7.21
C GLU A 590 -24.25 -19.34 6.60
N PHE A 591 -23.10 -19.83 7.05
CA PHE A 591 -21.79 -19.35 6.66
C PHE A 591 -20.85 -20.52 6.36
N ALA A 592 -20.10 -20.45 5.26
CA ALA A 592 -19.02 -21.38 4.97
C ALA A 592 -17.69 -20.72 5.35
N SER A 593 -16.99 -21.29 6.35
CA SER A 593 -15.70 -20.79 6.83
C SER A 593 -14.50 -21.10 5.92
N VAL A 594 -14.69 -21.94 4.91
CA VAL A 594 -13.68 -22.29 3.91
C VAL A 594 -14.37 -22.52 2.57
N GLN A 595 -13.77 -22.05 1.49
CA GLN A 595 -14.29 -22.26 0.13
C GLN A 595 -14.44 -23.77 -0.16
N GLY A 596 -15.63 -24.19 -0.59
CA GLY A 596 -15.95 -25.60 -0.87
C GLY A 596 -16.47 -26.40 0.33
N GLN A 597 -16.49 -25.83 1.54
CA GLN A 597 -17.20 -26.43 2.67
C GLN A 597 -18.70 -26.13 2.61
N LYS A 598 -19.49 -27.04 3.18
CA LYS A 598 -20.93 -26.83 3.34
C LYS A 598 -21.15 -25.67 4.33
N PRO A 599 -22.01 -24.69 4.01
CA PRO A 599 -22.37 -23.66 4.96
C PRO A 599 -22.96 -24.26 6.24
N GLU A 600 -22.52 -23.75 7.38
CA GLU A 600 -23.07 -24.08 8.70
C GLU A 600 -23.76 -22.86 9.29
N ARG A 601 -24.86 -23.08 10.01
CA ARG A 601 -25.56 -22.00 10.68
C ARG A 601 -24.70 -21.45 11.81
N LEU A 602 -24.55 -20.13 11.86
CA LEU A 602 -23.87 -19.47 12.98
C LEU A 602 -24.62 -19.77 14.30
N PRO A 603 -23.92 -19.94 15.43
CA PRO A 603 -24.57 -20.26 16.70
C PRO A 603 -25.41 -19.08 17.20
N ASN A 604 -26.58 -19.38 17.77
CA ASN A 604 -27.43 -18.37 18.42
C ASN A 604 -26.72 -17.72 19.62
N LEU A 605 -27.03 -16.46 19.86
CA LEU A 605 -26.39 -15.60 20.85
C LEU A 605 -27.41 -15.14 21.91
N LEU A 606 -27.87 -16.04 22.76
CA LEU A 606 -28.90 -15.72 23.77
C LEU A 606 -28.50 -14.55 24.69
N GLY A 607 -27.21 -14.44 25.03
CA GLY A 607 -26.68 -13.30 25.79
C GLY A 607 -26.81 -11.97 25.03
N ALA A 608 -26.62 -11.96 23.72
CA ALA A 608 -26.78 -10.78 22.87
C ALA A 608 -28.26 -10.34 22.77
N GLU A 609 -29.21 -11.28 22.86
CA GLU A 609 -30.63 -10.95 22.93
C GLU A 609 -30.96 -10.20 24.23
N GLN A 610 -30.46 -10.73 25.36
CA GLN A 610 -30.64 -10.11 26.67
C GLN A 610 -29.99 -8.73 26.75
N GLU A 611 -28.78 -8.59 26.20
CA GLU A 611 -28.08 -7.31 26.06
C GLU A 611 -28.91 -6.31 25.27
N ALA A 612 -29.36 -6.67 24.07
CA ALA A 612 -30.14 -5.78 23.22
C ALA A 612 -31.48 -5.38 23.86
N GLN A 613 -32.18 -6.31 24.51
CA GLN A 613 -33.42 -6.01 25.22
C GLN A 613 -33.19 -5.03 26.38
N ALA A 614 -32.12 -5.23 27.16
CA ALA A 614 -31.77 -4.34 28.26
C ALA A 614 -31.38 -2.94 27.75
N VAL A 615 -30.49 -2.86 26.75
CA VAL A 615 -30.06 -1.60 26.12
C VAL A 615 -31.24 -0.85 25.50
N ALA A 616 -32.12 -1.54 24.78
CA ALA A 616 -33.31 -0.94 24.18
C ALA A 616 -34.25 -0.36 25.25
N SER A 617 -34.38 -1.02 26.40
CA SER A 617 -35.14 -0.51 27.55
C SER A 617 -34.55 0.78 28.12
N PHE A 618 -33.23 0.87 28.27
CA PHE A 618 -32.54 2.11 28.69
C PHE A 618 -32.73 3.25 27.68
N LEU A 619 -32.66 2.94 26.39
CA LEU A 619 -32.80 3.91 25.31
C LEU A 619 -34.27 4.21 24.95
N LYS A 620 -35.24 3.55 25.58
CA LYS A 620 -36.68 3.66 25.33
C LYS A 620 -37.06 3.39 23.87
N VAL A 621 -36.48 2.35 23.29
CA VAL A 621 -36.75 1.87 21.91
C VAL A 621 -37.09 0.38 21.92
N GLU A 622 -37.56 -0.15 20.78
CA GLU A 622 -37.73 -1.59 20.59
C GLU A 622 -36.42 -2.20 20.04
N ALA A 623 -36.02 -3.35 20.57
CA ALA A 623 -34.91 -4.13 20.03
C ALA A 623 -35.39 -4.94 18.80
N LEU A 624 -34.59 -4.94 17.73
CA LEU A 624 -34.76 -5.88 16.62
C LEU A 624 -34.05 -7.19 16.93
N THR A 625 -34.80 -8.27 17.02
CA THR A 625 -34.29 -9.63 17.30
C THR A 625 -34.91 -10.67 16.36
N GLY A 626 -34.31 -11.86 16.30
CA GLY A 626 -34.82 -12.97 15.48
C GLY A 626 -35.01 -12.60 14.01
N ASP A 627 -36.13 -13.02 13.42
CA ASP A 627 -36.44 -12.82 11.99
C ASP A 627 -36.69 -11.35 11.61
N LYS A 628 -36.93 -10.47 12.58
CA LYS A 628 -37.14 -9.03 12.32
C LYS A 628 -35.83 -8.30 11.97
N ALA A 629 -34.70 -8.81 12.47
CA ALA A 629 -33.39 -8.18 12.37
C ALA A 629 -32.70 -8.43 11.03
N THR A 630 -33.38 -8.14 9.91
CA THR A 630 -32.86 -8.36 8.54
C THR A 630 -31.95 -7.21 8.09
N VAL A 631 -31.10 -7.46 7.07
CA VAL A 631 -30.29 -6.42 6.41
C VAL A 631 -31.16 -5.26 5.92
N ALA A 632 -32.30 -5.56 5.30
CA ALA A 632 -33.22 -4.54 4.79
C ALA A 632 -33.79 -3.65 5.91
N ALA A 633 -34.19 -4.25 7.05
CA ALA A 633 -34.69 -3.49 8.19
C ALA A 633 -33.62 -2.59 8.81
N VAL A 634 -32.39 -3.11 8.95
CA VAL A 634 -31.26 -2.32 9.46
C VAL A 634 -30.93 -1.18 8.50
N ASN A 635 -30.81 -1.43 7.19
CA ASN A 635 -30.53 -0.39 6.18
C ASN A 635 -31.54 0.75 6.20
N TYR A 636 -32.82 0.43 6.40
CA TYR A 636 -33.88 1.42 6.48
C TYR A 636 -33.77 2.31 7.73
N LEU A 637 -33.41 1.73 8.88
CA LEU A 637 -33.43 2.43 10.17
C LEU A 637 -32.11 3.13 10.51
N ILE A 638 -30.97 2.60 10.05
CA ILE A 638 -29.63 2.98 10.51
C ILE A 638 -29.28 4.43 10.18
N THR A 639 -29.86 5.01 9.13
CA THR A 639 -29.61 6.40 8.74
C THR A 639 -30.37 7.40 9.60
N GLY A 640 -31.48 7.00 10.22
CA GLY A 640 -32.42 7.87 10.95
C GLY A 640 -32.35 7.80 12.47
N VAL A 641 -31.19 7.45 13.03
CA VAL A 641 -31.00 7.26 14.49
C VAL A 641 -29.79 8.02 15.03
N ARG A 642 -29.82 8.37 16.32
CA ARG A 642 -28.70 9.04 17.01
C ARG A 642 -27.63 8.08 17.53
N LEU A 643 -28.02 6.84 17.81
CA LEU A 643 -27.15 5.79 18.35
C LEU A 643 -27.45 4.46 17.64
N ILE A 644 -26.43 3.65 17.41
CA ILE A 644 -26.58 2.33 16.81
C ILE A 644 -25.90 1.32 17.73
N HIS A 645 -26.60 0.26 18.11
CA HIS A 645 -26.06 -0.85 18.91
C HIS A 645 -26.36 -2.17 18.21
N LEU A 646 -25.31 -2.90 17.84
CA LEU A 646 -25.38 -4.16 17.12
C LEU A 646 -24.73 -5.28 17.95
N ALA A 647 -25.55 -6.11 18.59
CA ALA A 647 -25.15 -7.28 19.35
C ALA A 647 -25.40 -8.57 18.55
N THR A 648 -24.41 -8.99 17.76
CA THR A 648 -24.52 -10.13 16.83
C THR A 648 -23.13 -10.70 16.48
N HIS A 649 -23.02 -11.60 15.50
CA HIS A 649 -21.71 -12.02 14.99
C HIS A 649 -21.08 -10.98 14.07
N GLY A 650 -19.81 -10.67 14.31
CA GLY A 650 -18.93 -10.01 13.35
C GLY A 650 -18.09 -11.06 12.63
N LEU A 651 -17.89 -10.88 11.33
CA LEU A 651 -17.04 -11.71 10.49
C LEU A 651 -15.88 -10.86 9.98
N LEU A 652 -14.66 -11.40 10.06
CA LEU A 652 -13.46 -10.74 9.53
C LEU A 652 -13.30 -10.94 8.02
N GLU A 653 -13.73 -12.11 7.54
CA GLU A 653 -13.72 -12.48 6.13
C GLU A 653 -15.05 -13.14 5.80
N VAL A 654 -15.65 -12.73 4.70
CA VAL A 654 -16.75 -13.46 4.06
C VAL A 654 -16.22 -13.89 2.70
N PHE A 655 -16.28 -15.19 2.40
CA PHE A 655 -15.95 -15.72 1.06
C PHE A 655 -17.04 -15.30 0.06
N SER A 656 -17.06 -14.01 -0.24
CA SER A 656 -17.83 -13.33 -1.26
C SER A 656 -16.87 -12.29 -1.86
N ASP A 657 -16.97 -12.04 -3.16
CA ASP A 657 -16.04 -11.21 -3.92
C ASP A 657 -15.92 -9.73 -3.41
N ASP A 658 -16.66 -9.32 -2.36
CA ASP A 658 -16.90 -7.92 -1.99
C ASP A 658 -16.67 -7.47 -0.53
N GLY A 659 -16.10 -8.27 0.40
CA GLY A 659 -16.06 -7.85 1.83
C GLY A 659 -14.86 -8.26 2.70
N LEU A 660 -14.06 -7.27 3.14
CA LEU A 660 -13.09 -7.36 4.26
C LEU A 660 -13.81 -7.28 5.63
N GLY A 661 -14.88 -8.05 5.76
CA GLY A 661 -15.69 -8.19 6.97
C GLY A 661 -17.17 -7.95 6.76
N ALA A 662 -17.99 -8.48 7.67
CA ALA A 662 -19.44 -8.34 7.65
C ALA A 662 -20.07 -8.48 9.04
N ILE A 663 -21.30 -8.00 9.17
CA ILE A 663 -22.17 -8.21 10.32
C ILE A 663 -23.24 -9.22 9.92
N ALA A 664 -23.44 -10.24 10.76
CA ALA A 664 -24.49 -11.24 10.57
C ALA A 664 -25.85 -10.70 11.07
N LEU A 665 -26.85 -10.83 10.23
CA LEU A 665 -28.23 -10.41 10.40
C LEU A 665 -29.17 -11.51 9.87
N ALA A 666 -30.46 -11.35 10.07
CA ALA A 666 -31.43 -12.35 9.65
C ALA A 666 -31.45 -12.48 8.10
N PRO A 667 -31.31 -13.70 7.56
CA PRO A 667 -31.45 -13.92 6.13
C PRO A 667 -32.89 -13.63 5.68
N SER A 668 -33.03 -13.25 4.41
CA SER A 668 -34.32 -13.00 3.77
C SER A 668 -34.32 -13.57 2.36
N ALA A 669 -35.48 -13.58 1.68
CA ALA A 669 -35.62 -14.18 0.35
C ALA A 669 -34.57 -13.68 -0.68
N ASN A 670 -34.11 -12.43 -0.54
CA ASN A 670 -33.20 -11.78 -1.49
C ASN A 670 -31.85 -11.39 -0.88
N ASN A 671 -31.55 -11.80 0.35
CA ASN A 671 -30.29 -11.43 1.02
C ASN A 671 -29.84 -12.53 1.99
N SER A 672 -28.56 -12.89 1.92
CA SER A 672 -27.94 -13.97 2.71
C SER A 672 -27.85 -13.70 4.22
N GLY A 673 -28.21 -12.50 4.67
CA GLY A 673 -28.10 -12.09 6.07
C GLY A 673 -26.74 -11.48 6.41
N PHE A 674 -25.89 -11.15 5.44
CA PHE A 674 -24.62 -10.48 5.68
C PHE A 674 -24.66 -9.04 5.21
N MET A 675 -24.36 -8.10 6.12
CA MET A 675 -24.10 -6.70 5.80
C MET A 675 -22.59 -6.49 5.77
N THR A 676 -22.01 -6.28 4.59
CA THR A 676 -20.57 -6.20 4.37
C THR A 676 -20.00 -4.82 4.70
N THR A 677 -18.68 -4.71 4.83
CA THR A 677 -17.99 -3.40 4.93
C THR A 677 -18.33 -2.49 3.75
N SER A 678 -18.45 -3.04 2.54
CA SER A 678 -18.79 -2.30 1.32
C SER A 678 -20.22 -1.74 1.38
N ASP A 679 -21.18 -2.54 1.89
CA ASP A 679 -22.55 -2.06 2.11
C ASP A 679 -22.57 -0.87 3.07
N ILE A 680 -21.84 -0.95 4.18
CA ILE A 680 -21.76 0.10 5.21
C ILE A 680 -21.12 1.37 4.65
N GLN A 681 -20.01 1.26 3.92
CA GLN A 681 -19.29 2.41 3.34
C GLN A 681 -20.13 3.18 2.33
N ASN A 682 -20.97 2.47 1.57
CA ASN A 682 -21.85 3.02 0.55
C ASN A 682 -23.18 3.54 1.10
N MET A 683 -23.39 3.49 2.41
CA MET A 683 -24.60 4.02 3.03
C MET A 683 -24.75 5.53 2.78
N PRO A 684 -26.00 6.01 2.67
CA PRO A 684 -26.30 7.43 2.80
C PRO A 684 -25.80 7.99 4.13
N GLU A 685 -25.78 9.32 4.24
CA GLU A 685 -25.37 10.01 5.46
C GLU A 685 -26.13 9.49 6.69
N MET A 686 -25.38 9.04 7.70
CA MET A 686 -25.92 8.59 8.98
C MET A 686 -25.86 9.72 10.02
N PHE A 687 -26.91 9.84 10.85
CA PHE A 687 -26.96 10.82 11.93
C PHE A 687 -26.46 10.29 13.27
N ALA A 688 -25.92 9.08 13.32
CA ALA A 688 -25.46 8.50 14.58
C ALA A 688 -24.11 9.10 15.02
N ASP A 689 -24.00 9.44 16.30
CA ASP A 689 -22.74 9.94 16.87
C ASP A 689 -21.90 8.83 17.52
N LEU A 690 -22.48 7.63 17.67
CA LEU A 690 -21.84 6.42 18.19
C LEU A 690 -22.47 5.16 17.57
N VAL A 691 -21.59 4.27 17.11
CA VAL A 691 -21.93 2.87 16.80
C VAL A 691 -21.25 1.97 17.82
N VAL A 692 -22.01 1.08 18.45
CA VAL A 692 -21.50 0.01 19.32
C VAL A 692 -21.60 -1.31 18.58
N LEU A 693 -20.44 -1.89 18.26
CA LEU A 693 -20.32 -3.22 17.66
C LEU A 693 -20.01 -4.24 18.74
N SER A 694 -21.06 -4.70 19.44
CA SER A 694 -21.01 -5.80 20.39
C SER A 694 -20.99 -7.15 19.65
N ALA A 695 -19.97 -7.29 18.82
CA ALA A 695 -19.76 -8.41 17.91
C ALA A 695 -18.30 -8.83 18.00
N CYS A 696 -18.04 -10.13 17.81
CA CYS A 696 -16.70 -10.70 17.92
C CYS A 696 -15.70 -10.05 16.97
N ASP A 697 -14.51 -9.72 17.49
CA ASP A 697 -13.35 -9.31 16.69
C ASP A 697 -13.60 -8.06 15.82
N THR A 698 -14.51 -7.16 16.20
CA THR A 698 -14.91 -6.00 15.39
C THR A 698 -13.87 -4.88 15.35
N ALA A 699 -12.93 -4.87 16.28
CA ALA A 699 -11.75 -4.01 16.24
C ALA A 699 -10.66 -4.55 15.31
N ARG A 700 -10.85 -5.73 14.74
CA ARG A 700 -9.87 -6.43 13.91
C ARG A 700 -10.23 -6.28 12.43
N GLY A 701 -9.28 -6.66 11.60
CA GLY A 701 -9.36 -6.58 10.16
C GLY A 701 -7.98 -6.80 9.55
N GLN A 702 -7.84 -6.53 8.26
CA GLN A 702 -6.54 -6.55 7.60
C GLN A 702 -5.68 -5.40 8.14
N ILE A 703 -4.53 -5.73 8.73
CA ILE A 703 -3.60 -4.75 9.29
C ILE A 703 -2.62 -4.30 8.21
N THR A 704 -2.60 -3.00 7.93
CA THR A 704 -1.73 -2.38 6.92
C THR A 704 -0.88 -1.27 7.53
N GLY A 705 0.05 -0.70 6.76
CA GLY A 705 0.78 0.52 7.11
C GLY A 705 -0.12 1.74 7.27
N GLU A 706 -1.31 1.72 6.67
CA GLU A 706 -2.33 2.77 6.85
C GLU A 706 -3.23 2.54 8.08
N GLY A 707 -3.15 1.39 8.76
CA GLY A 707 -4.01 1.01 9.87
C GLY A 707 -4.91 -0.20 9.56
N ILE A 708 -6.00 -0.35 10.30
CA ILE A 708 -6.92 -1.49 10.14
C ILE A 708 -7.93 -1.22 9.02
N ILE A 709 -8.09 -2.17 8.11
CA ILE A 709 -9.21 -2.23 7.16
C ILE A 709 -10.19 -3.29 7.67
N GLY A 710 -11.40 -2.87 8.04
CA GLY A 710 -12.44 -3.73 8.62
C GLY A 710 -13.69 -2.94 9.01
N LEU A 711 -14.54 -3.53 9.85
CA LEU A 711 -15.84 -2.96 10.24
C LEU A 711 -15.72 -1.59 10.91
N SER A 712 -14.74 -1.40 11.81
CA SER A 712 -14.50 -0.10 12.47
C SER A 712 -14.26 1.02 11.45
N ARG A 713 -13.35 0.79 10.50
CA ARG A 713 -13.04 1.73 9.41
C ARG A 713 -14.25 1.95 8.50
N ALA A 714 -15.04 0.92 8.20
CA ALA A 714 -16.23 1.04 7.36
C ALA A 714 -17.25 2.03 7.95
N PHE A 715 -17.56 1.93 9.25
CA PHE A 715 -18.44 2.89 9.92
C PHE A 715 -17.83 4.29 10.00
N MET A 716 -16.52 4.42 10.26
CA MET A 716 -15.87 5.73 10.26
C MET A 716 -15.94 6.38 8.87
N THR A 717 -15.64 5.65 7.79
CA THR A 717 -15.81 6.11 6.39
C THR A 717 -17.28 6.46 6.06
N ALA A 718 -18.25 5.79 6.69
CA ALA A 718 -19.66 6.15 6.59
C ALA A 718 -20.02 7.48 7.32
N GLY A 719 -19.06 8.12 7.99
CA GLY A 719 -19.21 9.41 8.66
C GLY A 719 -19.48 9.31 10.16
N ILE A 720 -19.36 8.12 10.76
CA ILE A 720 -19.58 7.94 12.20
C ILE A 720 -18.38 8.46 13.00
N PRO A 721 -18.58 9.43 13.93
CA PRO A 721 -17.47 10.01 14.70
C PRO A 721 -16.84 9.08 15.73
N SER A 722 -17.62 8.13 16.27
CA SER A 722 -17.20 7.24 17.35
C SER A 722 -17.67 5.82 17.10
N VAL A 723 -16.78 4.84 17.22
CA VAL A 723 -17.13 3.42 17.14
C VAL A 723 -16.58 2.69 18.37
N LEU A 724 -17.44 2.02 19.12
CA LEU A 724 -17.06 1.11 20.20
C LEU A 724 -17.00 -0.31 19.65
N VAL A 725 -15.84 -0.95 19.76
CA VAL A 725 -15.54 -2.24 19.12
C VAL A 725 -14.89 -3.22 20.09
N SER A 726 -14.95 -4.51 19.77
CA SER A 726 -14.32 -5.57 20.56
C SER A 726 -12.98 -6.03 19.96
N LEU A 727 -11.97 -6.17 20.81
CA LEU A 727 -10.64 -6.72 20.48
C LEU A 727 -10.66 -8.26 20.34
N TRP A 728 -11.69 -8.92 20.84
CA TRP A 728 -11.90 -10.36 20.75
C TRP A 728 -13.36 -10.76 20.95
N ALA A 729 -13.68 -12.00 20.57
CA ALA A 729 -14.98 -12.61 20.83
C ALA A 729 -15.34 -12.65 22.32
N VAL A 730 -16.46 -12.03 22.68
CA VAL A 730 -17.07 -12.16 24.02
C VAL A 730 -18.58 -12.36 23.87
N ASN A 731 -19.00 -13.61 23.71
CA ASN A 731 -20.40 -14.00 23.83
C ASN A 731 -20.62 -14.66 25.18
N ASP A 732 -20.77 -13.84 26.23
CA ASP A 732 -21.19 -14.30 27.55
C ASP A 732 -21.96 -13.20 28.31
N VAL A 733 -22.46 -13.55 29.49
CA VAL A 733 -23.19 -12.65 30.40
C VAL A 733 -22.39 -11.40 30.78
N SER A 734 -21.04 -11.46 30.77
CA SER A 734 -20.21 -10.33 31.18
C SER A 734 -20.18 -9.20 30.15
N THR A 735 -20.35 -9.50 28.85
CA THR A 735 -20.53 -8.46 27.82
C THR A 735 -21.82 -7.69 28.04
N ALA A 736 -22.93 -8.40 28.26
CA ALA A 736 -24.23 -7.78 28.50
C ALA A 736 -24.17 -6.85 29.73
N GLU A 737 -23.57 -7.32 30.83
CA GLU A 737 -23.36 -6.53 32.05
C GLU A 737 -22.51 -5.28 31.78
N LEU A 738 -21.41 -5.41 31.03
CA LEU A 738 -20.54 -4.29 30.68
C LEU A 738 -21.29 -3.26 29.82
N MET A 739 -22.07 -3.69 28.82
CA MET A 739 -22.81 -2.78 27.94
C MET A 739 -23.95 -2.08 28.66
N ILE A 740 -24.66 -2.77 29.55
CA ILE A 740 -25.67 -2.17 30.42
C ILE A 740 -25.03 -1.08 31.27
N GLU A 741 -23.91 -1.36 31.93
CA GLU A 741 -23.21 -0.37 32.74
C GLU A 741 -22.65 0.79 31.89
N PHE A 742 -22.20 0.54 30.67
CA PHE A 742 -21.77 1.59 29.75
C PHE A 742 -22.90 2.60 29.47
N TYR A 743 -24.08 2.13 29.06
CA TYR A 743 -25.22 3.01 28.80
C TYR A 743 -25.77 3.67 30.06
N ARG A 744 -25.80 2.95 31.19
CA ARG A 744 -26.16 3.51 32.49
C ARG A 744 -25.28 4.69 32.85
N ASN A 745 -23.96 4.55 32.71
CA ASN A 745 -23.00 5.60 33.02
C ASN A 745 -23.16 6.82 32.07
N MET A 746 -23.47 6.61 30.80
CA MET A 746 -23.76 7.71 29.87
C MET A 746 -25.05 8.45 30.23
N GLN A 747 -26.14 7.74 30.52
CA GLN A 747 -27.46 8.36 30.73
C GLN A 747 -27.65 8.91 32.15
N GLU A 748 -27.30 8.15 33.19
CA GLU A 748 -27.58 8.53 34.58
C GLU A 748 -26.50 9.48 35.12
N ARG A 749 -25.22 9.23 34.77
CA ARG A 749 -24.09 10.02 35.28
C ARG A 749 -23.58 11.08 34.31
N GLN A 750 -24.11 11.11 33.09
CA GLN A 750 -23.72 12.07 32.04
C GLN A 750 -22.21 12.04 31.76
N LEU A 751 -21.60 10.85 31.91
CA LEU A 751 -20.19 10.63 31.58
C LEU A 751 -20.02 10.57 30.06
N ASN A 752 -18.89 11.07 29.57
CA ASN A 752 -18.55 10.93 28.16
C ASN A 752 -18.28 9.44 27.81
N LYS A 753 -18.21 9.11 26.52
CA LYS A 753 -18.11 7.72 26.03
C LYS A 753 -16.89 6.98 26.62
N ALA A 754 -15.73 7.63 26.73
CA ALA A 754 -14.53 6.99 27.27
C ALA A 754 -14.62 6.80 28.79
N GLN A 755 -15.13 7.78 29.52
CA GLN A 755 -15.35 7.70 30.96
C GLN A 755 -16.41 6.65 31.31
N ALA A 756 -17.50 6.59 30.54
CA ALA A 756 -18.56 5.60 30.71
C ALA A 756 -18.04 4.18 30.46
N LEU A 757 -17.24 3.98 29.41
CA LEU A 757 -16.60 2.69 29.14
C LEU A 757 -15.66 2.31 30.27
N ARG A 758 -14.78 3.21 30.71
CA ARG A 758 -13.91 2.97 31.86
C ARG A 758 -14.71 2.54 33.09
N GLN A 759 -15.75 3.28 33.44
CA GLN A 759 -16.54 2.98 34.64
C GLN A 759 -17.26 1.63 34.53
N ALA A 760 -17.74 1.26 33.34
CA ALA A 760 -18.29 -0.06 33.08
C ALA A 760 -17.21 -1.16 33.27
N MET A 761 -16.01 -0.98 32.71
CA MET A 761 -14.89 -1.91 32.90
C MET A 761 -14.51 -2.08 34.38
N LEU A 762 -14.42 -0.98 35.13
CA LEU A 762 -14.12 -1.03 36.57
C LEU A 762 -15.20 -1.77 37.36
N THR A 763 -16.47 -1.56 37.01
CA THR A 763 -17.61 -2.23 37.67
C THR A 763 -17.61 -3.73 37.37
N THR A 764 -17.41 -4.12 36.10
CA THR A 764 -17.29 -5.53 35.71
C THR A 764 -16.05 -6.19 36.31
N MET A 765 -14.93 -5.47 36.43
CA MET A 765 -13.71 -5.95 37.08
C MET A 765 -13.92 -6.24 38.57
N GLN A 766 -14.75 -5.50 39.30
CA GLN A 766 -15.06 -5.84 40.70
C GLN A 766 -15.69 -7.24 40.83
N LYS A 767 -16.47 -7.65 39.83
CA LYS A 767 -17.08 -8.99 39.77
C LYS A 767 -16.11 -10.05 39.24
N TYR A 768 -15.19 -9.68 38.35
CA TYR A 768 -14.24 -10.58 37.71
C TYR A 768 -12.78 -10.06 37.76
N PRO A 769 -12.19 -9.87 38.95
CA PRO A 769 -10.96 -9.07 39.13
C PRO A 769 -9.72 -9.66 38.46
N LYS A 770 -9.66 -10.99 38.29
CA LYS A 770 -8.52 -11.68 37.67
C LYS A 770 -8.75 -12.06 36.21
N ASN A 771 -9.90 -11.70 35.63
CA ASN A 771 -10.31 -12.15 34.31
C ASN A 771 -10.49 -10.97 33.34
N PRO A 772 -9.38 -10.35 32.87
CA PRO A 772 -9.43 -9.24 31.93
C PRO A 772 -10.15 -9.55 30.62
N LYS A 773 -10.23 -10.83 30.22
CA LYS A 773 -11.03 -11.24 29.05
C LYS A 773 -12.50 -10.80 29.15
N LYS A 774 -13.05 -10.69 30.37
CA LYS A 774 -14.45 -10.31 30.63
C LYS A 774 -14.71 -8.80 30.67
N TRP A 775 -13.69 -7.97 30.91
CA TRP A 775 -13.88 -6.54 31.11
C TRP A 775 -12.99 -5.65 30.23
N ALA A 776 -11.90 -6.16 29.65
CA ALA A 776 -10.97 -5.39 28.83
C ALA A 776 -11.18 -5.58 27.32
N ALA A 777 -12.28 -6.21 26.92
CA ALA A 777 -12.50 -6.62 25.54
C ALA A 777 -12.85 -5.47 24.59
N PHE A 778 -13.39 -4.37 25.11
CA PHE A 778 -13.89 -3.27 24.29
C PHE A 778 -12.95 -2.08 24.26
N THR A 779 -12.88 -1.39 23.13
CA THR A 779 -12.15 -0.14 22.99
C THR A 779 -12.96 0.86 22.17
N LEU A 780 -12.88 2.12 22.56
CA LEU A 780 -13.52 3.23 21.86
C LEU A 780 -12.54 3.80 20.83
N ILE A 781 -12.98 3.86 19.57
CA ILE A 781 -12.24 4.46 18.46
C ILE A 781 -12.90 5.80 18.07
N GLY A 782 -12.10 6.86 17.96
CA GLY A 782 -12.56 8.18 17.51
C GLY A 782 -12.90 9.13 18.66
N GLU A 783 -13.94 9.95 18.49
CA GLU A 783 -14.34 10.96 19.49
C GLU A 783 -14.87 10.31 20.78
N SER A 784 -14.53 10.86 21.94
CA SER A 784 -15.06 10.40 23.23
C SER A 784 -16.16 11.27 23.82
N GLU A 785 -16.24 12.52 23.39
CA GLU A 785 -17.18 13.52 23.93
C GLU A 785 -18.64 13.27 23.53
#